data_AF-A0AAW0BCU9-F1
#
_entry.id   AF-A0AAW0BCU9-F1
#
_cell.length_a   1.000
_cell.length_b   1.000
_cell.length_c   1.000
_cell.angle_alpha   90.00
_cell.angle_beta   90.00
_cell.angle_gamma   90.00
#
_symmetry.space_group_name_H-M   'P 1'
#
loop_
_entity.id
_entity.type
_entity.pdbx_description
1 polymer ?
#
loop_
_entity_poly.entity_id
_entity_poly.type
_entity_poly.pdbx_seq_one_letter_code
_entity_poly.pdbx_strand_id
1 'polypeptide(L)'
;MSHSRALVAYIVSNELVKALNNKQYTSLLPSNPNRSSLVHNLIKDFGLLTQNDTTTRKILVIKPRTASYQDLVAYHSKEYLDFIFNGANDQDERATEFGLEDDCPMFLGLKEYVSHVAGATLTAVNALKVPNVDIAICWDGGRHHAQKSRASGFCYIADCVLAILFLKRLPPCIPDSHGSDSTAVARKSRVMYLDLDVHFSDGVSHAFYQSQSSGVRQVLTLSIHHTAPGYFPISSLSAQPVASDPYTISIPLQHGLSSRTYFEIWPYVERVQNAFNPDYIVVQCGTDGLSGDPGAGRVGNWCLGGEGSLGWCVQRVLDTWKGKKVLLGGGGYHSPNAARAWAHLTSIALGAPLPLDTPIPHSHDAFPAYAPSFTLDVPSGNMADRNWSASGTESPVLKELKRKLEDARGQGDTISSRQTSTPKPNIILILTDDQDVRTGTLDYMPKTRKAIAEQGTSYERFYAPVSLCCPSRVSLLRAQYAHNHNITFVDGPYGGYHLFCEKGLNDAYLPIFLQEAGYNTYYAGKLMNGLDWDLVTTAYPKGWTYSDFLVDPNAYLYFNASFSANGTSDTPVSFEGQYQVDVIKDKALGLFQEALADSAGGKPFFLGIAPTAPHMEVQFDGSFTEPLPRSQDADLFEEVQVPRAPSFNVQSQGAVSWLKELDELNSTVVDYIDQVYRQRLRVLQPVDELVEAVIQAVESAGPEVADNTTSDNGYALGSHRRNPSKSLPYEEDVLVPLLIRGPTIAKNAVNTEDVYTMTDLGASILGLAGANVDEYALDGRMFLSSENTDQPRHALAEFWNPGFEEGPYAGASVFSLDFGKVAHQSTGRKVISLRLLKTAYRSVHVENWMYGVWCTGESELYDMTADPYQLTNLVPGNTQDDITRLLDRLNALLIVLKTCVGVVCTDPWGEIFGSSSESVSTLEQALDENYDVYFAGLQRFGYQGCRIGYFEDGQAEFPKWEAGMRYSD
;
A
#
# COMPACT_ATOMS: atom_id res chain seq x y z
N MET A 1 -42.38 -0.77 -42.82
CA MET A 1 -42.77 -1.29 -41.49
C MET A 1 -42.47 -0.19 -40.48
N SER A 2 -43.49 0.26 -39.75
CA SER A 2 -43.44 1.36 -38.77
C SER A 2 -42.28 1.16 -37.78
N HIS A 3 -41.28 2.06 -37.79
CA HIS A 3 -40.30 2.11 -36.70
C HIS A 3 -41.05 2.47 -35.41
N SER A 4 -41.25 1.49 -34.54
CA SER A 4 -41.80 1.69 -33.21
C SER A 4 -40.99 2.76 -32.48
N ARG A 5 -41.64 3.83 -32.01
CA ARG A 5 -40.98 4.91 -31.26
C ARG A 5 -40.24 4.34 -30.03
N ALA A 6 -39.04 4.86 -29.77
CA ALA A 6 -38.25 4.51 -28.58
C ALA A 6 -39.07 4.69 -27.29
N LEU A 7 -38.91 3.75 -26.37
CA LEU A 7 -39.58 3.66 -25.08
C LEU A 7 -38.60 4.00 -23.95
N VAL A 8 -39.10 4.73 -22.96
CA VAL A 8 -38.41 4.97 -21.68
C VAL A 8 -39.12 4.14 -20.61
N ALA A 9 -38.44 3.19 -19.99
CA ALA A 9 -38.97 2.48 -18.83
C ALA A 9 -38.77 3.34 -17.57
N TYR A 10 -39.82 3.49 -16.76
CA TYR A 10 -39.78 4.25 -15.51
C TYR A 10 -40.23 3.35 -14.37
N ILE A 11 -39.33 3.08 -13.43
CA ILE A 11 -39.56 2.12 -12.34
C ILE A 11 -40.11 2.86 -11.13
N VAL A 12 -41.36 2.54 -10.76
CA VAL A 12 -42.00 3.09 -9.56
C VAL A 12 -43.19 2.21 -9.17
N SER A 13 -43.49 2.15 -7.87
CA SER A 13 -44.81 1.73 -7.40
C SER A 13 -45.18 2.38 -6.09
N ASN A 14 -46.46 2.26 -5.73
CA ASN A 14 -46.91 2.66 -4.41
C ASN A 14 -46.26 1.83 -3.29
N GLU A 15 -45.76 0.63 -3.51
CA GLU A 15 -45.05 -0.12 -2.44
C GLU A 15 -43.61 0.35 -2.29
N LEU A 16 -43.00 0.81 -3.38
CA LEU A 16 -41.69 1.44 -3.35
C LEU A 16 -41.77 2.82 -2.66
N VAL A 17 -42.81 3.60 -2.99
CA VAL A 17 -42.97 5.01 -2.59
C VAL A 17 -43.86 5.20 -1.34
N LYS A 18 -44.84 4.31 -1.09
CA LYS A 18 -45.98 4.51 -0.19
C LYS A 18 -46.24 3.34 0.79
N ALA A 19 -46.96 3.71 1.85
CA ALA A 19 -47.06 3.05 3.14
C ALA A 19 -48.10 1.92 3.26
N LEU A 20 -47.73 0.85 3.95
CA LEU A 20 -48.64 0.13 4.84
C LEU A 20 -48.22 0.45 6.28
N ASN A 21 -49.14 1.03 7.08
CA ASN A 21 -48.96 1.34 8.51
C ASN A 21 -47.85 2.34 8.88
N ASN A 22 -47.85 3.57 8.33
CA ASN A 22 -46.91 4.65 8.72
C ASN A 22 -45.41 4.33 8.55
N LYS A 23 -45.04 3.44 7.62
CA LYS A 23 -43.64 3.16 7.26
C LYS A 23 -43.45 3.26 5.75
N GLN A 24 -42.52 4.09 5.29
CA GLN A 24 -42.26 4.37 3.87
C GLN A 24 -40.88 3.82 3.45
N TYR A 25 -40.72 2.60 2.93
CA TYR A 25 -39.37 1.97 2.89
C TYR A 25 -38.25 2.80 2.24
N THR A 26 -38.39 3.33 1.02
CA THR A 26 -37.33 4.18 0.40
C THR A 26 -37.31 5.61 0.93
N SER A 27 -38.43 6.09 1.48
CA SER A 27 -38.53 7.41 2.11
C SER A 27 -38.23 7.37 3.62
N LEU A 28 -37.85 6.21 4.15
CA LEU A 28 -37.38 5.98 5.52
C LEU A 28 -35.85 6.07 5.62
N LEU A 29 -35.16 6.28 4.50
CA LEU A 29 -33.72 6.50 4.51
C LEU A 29 -33.43 7.69 5.43
N PRO A 30 -32.69 7.50 6.55
CA PRO A 30 -32.57 8.52 7.59
C PRO A 30 -31.98 9.85 7.11
N SER A 31 -31.15 9.82 6.04
CA SER A 31 -30.52 11.00 5.48
C SER A 31 -31.44 11.89 4.64
N ASN A 32 -32.59 11.39 4.16
CA ASN A 32 -33.47 12.16 3.27
C ASN A 32 -34.95 11.68 3.35
N PRO A 33 -35.60 11.90 4.51
CA PRO A 33 -36.97 11.45 4.73
C PRO A 33 -37.93 12.06 3.71
N ASN A 34 -38.85 11.24 3.19
CA ASN A 34 -39.88 11.60 2.19
C ASN A 34 -39.38 12.03 0.80
N ARG A 35 -38.06 11.97 0.51
CA ARG A 35 -37.51 12.41 -0.79
C ARG A 35 -38.13 11.68 -1.98
N SER A 36 -38.23 10.35 -1.91
CA SER A 36 -38.80 9.53 -3.00
C SER A 36 -40.24 9.93 -3.33
N SER A 37 -41.08 10.10 -2.30
CA SER A 37 -42.45 10.59 -2.47
C SER A 37 -42.49 11.94 -3.19
N LEU A 38 -41.61 12.87 -2.80
CA LEU A 38 -41.54 14.21 -3.39
C LEU A 38 -41.16 14.17 -4.88
N VAL A 39 -40.16 13.35 -5.22
CA VAL A 39 -39.67 13.16 -6.60
C VAL A 39 -40.77 12.61 -7.50
N HIS A 40 -41.39 11.50 -7.12
CA HIS A 40 -42.35 10.83 -7.97
C HIS A 40 -43.66 11.61 -8.13
N ASN A 41 -44.11 12.30 -7.07
CA ASN A 41 -45.27 13.18 -7.14
C ASN A 41 -45.01 14.36 -8.07
N LEU A 42 -43.82 15.00 -7.99
CA LEU A 42 -43.51 16.11 -8.88
C LEU A 42 -43.44 15.69 -10.35
N ILE A 43 -42.81 14.55 -10.65
CA ILE A 43 -42.75 13.96 -12.00
C ILE A 43 -44.15 13.67 -12.54
N LYS A 44 -45.03 13.13 -11.68
CA LYS A 44 -46.42 12.86 -12.00
C LYS A 44 -47.21 14.15 -12.25
N ASP A 45 -47.04 15.18 -11.43
CA ASP A 45 -47.79 16.44 -11.52
C ASP A 45 -47.38 17.29 -12.73
N PHE A 46 -46.14 17.14 -13.22
CA PHE A 46 -45.73 17.63 -14.55
C PHE A 46 -46.31 16.80 -15.71
N GLY A 47 -47.07 15.75 -15.43
CA GLY A 47 -47.69 14.88 -16.41
C GLY A 47 -46.74 13.92 -17.12
N LEU A 48 -45.46 13.88 -16.76
CA LEU A 48 -44.40 13.14 -17.46
C LEU A 48 -44.67 11.63 -17.52
N LEU A 49 -45.42 11.07 -16.56
CA LEU A 49 -45.81 9.65 -16.54
C LEU A 49 -47.02 9.32 -17.43
N THR A 50 -47.69 10.33 -17.98
CA THR A 50 -48.96 10.19 -18.71
C THR A 50 -48.96 10.86 -20.08
N GLN A 51 -47.84 11.49 -20.48
CA GLN A 51 -47.72 12.17 -21.76
C GLN A 51 -47.92 11.19 -22.92
N ASN A 52 -48.93 11.47 -23.75
CA ASN A 52 -49.27 10.74 -24.98
C ASN A 52 -49.00 11.57 -26.25
N ASP A 53 -48.17 12.62 -26.15
CA ASP A 53 -47.85 13.46 -27.31
C ASP A 53 -47.12 12.64 -28.39
N THR A 54 -47.39 12.99 -29.64
CA THR A 54 -46.77 12.40 -30.81
C THR A 54 -45.31 12.79 -31.03
N THR A 55 -44.82 13.80 -30.31
CA THR A 55 -43.48 14.38 -30.47
C THR A 55 -42.44 13.81 -29.49
N THR A 56 -42.86 13.16 -28.40
CA THR A 56 -41.99 12.67 -27.33
C THR A 56 -41.80 11.14 -27.34
N ARG A 57 -40.77 10.65 -26.65
CA ARG A 57 -40.61 9.21 -26.39
C ARG A 57 -41.74 8.74 -25.47
N LYS A 58 -42.25 7.52 -25.70
CA LYS A 58 -43.31 6.96 -24.87
C LYS A 58 -42.73 6.44 -23.55
N ILE A 59 -43.40 6.72 -22.44
CA ILE A 59 -43.02 6.21 -21.12
C ILE A 59 -43.76 4.92 -20.80
N LEU A 60 -43.03 3.93 -20.28
CA LEU A 60 -43.56 2.67 -19.77
C LEU A 60 -43.35 2.64 -18.26
N VAL A 61 -44.41 2.88 -17.50
CA VAL A 61 -44.36 2.80 -16.03
C VAL A 61 -44.40 1.34 -15.61
N ILE A 62 -43.36 0.88 -14.90
CA ILE A 62 -43.20 -0.51 -14.48
C ILE A 62 -43.15 -0.58 -12.96
N LYS A 63 -44.00 -1.43 -12.39
CA LYS A 63 -43.95 -1.77 -10.97
C LYS A 63 -42.70 -2.64 -10.71
N PRO A 64 -41.81 -2.26 -9.78
CA PRO A 64 -40.63 -3.05 -9.44
C PRO A 64 -41.01 -4.38 -8.81
N ARG A 65 -40.19 -5.40 -9.07
CA ARG A 65 -40.17 -6.61 -8.22
C ARG A 65 -39.37 -6.33 -6.96
N THR A 66 -39.60 -7.10 -5.91
CA THR A 66 -38.69 -7.18 -4.76
C THR A 66 -37.51 -8.08 -5.11
N ALA A 67 -36.29 -7.69 -4.75
CA ALA A 67 -35.11 -8.55 -4.89
C ALA A 67 -35.21 -9.75 -3.95
N SER A 68 -34.95 -10.94 -4.47
CA SER A 68 -34.81 -12.15 -3.66
C SER A 68 -33.45 -12.14 -2.95
N TYR A 69 -33.32 -12.91 -1.87
CA TYR A 69 -32.03 -13.10 -1.21
C TYR A 69 -30.93 -13.57 -2.19
N GLN A 70 -31.29 -14.40 -3.18
CA GLN A 70 -30.38 -14.85 -4.24
C GLN A 70 -29.89 -13.72 -5.15
N ASP A 71 -30.73 -12.72 -5.42
CA ASP A 71 -30.30 -11.53 -6.15
C ASP A 71 -29.24 -10.74 -5.35
N LEU A 72 -29.40 -10.66 -4.04
CA LEU A 72 -28.54 -9.85 -3.17
C LEU A 72 -27.16 -10.50 -2.97
N VAL A 73 -27.09 -11.82 -2.73
CA VAL A 73 -25.83 -12.58 -2.60
C VAL A 73 -25.03 -12.69 -3.89
N ALA A 74 -25.55 -12.18 -5.01
CA ALA A 74 -24.77 -12.07 -6.25
C ALA A 74 -23.56 -11.13 -6.07
N TYR A 75 -23.62 -10.23 -5.09
CA TYR A 75 -22.48 -9.41 -4.67
C TYR A 75 -22.24 -9.51 -3.16
N HIS A 76 -23.25 -9.28 -2.33
CA HIS A 76 -23.07 -9.16 -0.88
C HIS A 76 -22.72 -10.49 -0.22
N SER A 77 -21.99 -10.41 0.90
CA SER A 77 -21.75 -11.57 1.76
C SER A 77 -23.05 -12.08 2.38
N LYS A 78 -23.11 -13.39 2.64
CA LYS A 78 -24.28 -14.00 3.27
C LYS A 78 -24.41 -13.53 4.71
N GLU A 79 -23.29 -13.36 5.38
CA GLU A 79 -23.18 -12.97 6.78
C GLU A 79 -23.82 -11.58 7.00
N TYR A 80 -23.50 -10.61 6.14
CA TYR A 80 -24.09 -9.27 6.16
C TYR A 80 -25.60 -9.31 5.91
N LEU A 81 -26.04 -10.07 4.91
CA LEU A 81 -27.46 -10.18 4.56
C LEU A 81 -28.25 -10.94 5.63
N ASP A 82 -27.70 -12.01 6.19
CA ASP A 82 -28.31 -12.79 7.26
C ASP A 82 -28.49 -11.94 8.50
N PHE A 83 -27.51 -11.09 8.83
CA PHE A 83 -27.64 -10.13 9.93
C PHE A 83 -28.83 -9.19 9.73
N ILE A 84 -28.94 -8.57 8.55
CA ILE A 84 -30.09 -7.70 8.21
C ILE A 84 -31.41 -8.48 8.22
N PHE A 85 -31.43 -9.69 7.68
CA PHE A 85 -32.66 -10.45 7.46
C PHE A 85 -33.19 -11.17 8.71
N ASN A 86 -32.33 -11.48 9.67
CA ASN A 86 -32.67 -12.18 10.92
C ASN A 86 -33.06 -11.24 12.07
N GLY A 87 -33.24 -9.94 11.78
CA GLY A 87 -33.62 -8.94 12.78
C GLY A 87 -32.38 -8.35 13.46
N ALA A 88 -31.57 -7.64 12.67
CA ALA A 88 -30.39 -6.91 13.11
C ALA A 88 -30.66 -6.12 14.41
N ASN A 89 -29.72 -6.20 15.34
CA ASN A 89 -29.82 -5.65 16.68
C ASN A 89 -28.66 -4.67 16.91
N ASP A 90 -28.97 -3.46 17.39
CA ASP A 90 -27.99 -2.40 17.67
C ASP A 90 -27.07 -2.72 18.86
N GLN A 91 -27.46 -3.68 19.71
CA GLN A 91 -26.62 -4.21 20.79
C GLN A 91 -25.70 -5.36 20.36
N ASP A 92 -25.81 -5.83 19.11
CA ASP A 92 -24.94 -6.87 18.58
C ASP A 92 -23.66 -6.22 18.03
N GLU A 93 -22.49 -6.59 18.56
CA GLU A 93 -21.19 -6.03 18.17
C GLU A 93 -20.92 -6.13 16.66
N ARG A 94 -21.56 -7.08 15.96
CA ARG A 94 -21.46 -7.22 14.50
C ARG A 94 -22.13 -6.07 13.74
N ALA A 95 -23.01 -5.28 14.37
CA ALA A 95 -23.60 -4.10 13.74
C ALA A 95 -22.53 -3.10 13.33
N THR A 96 -21.55 -2.83 14.20
CA THR A 96 -20.38 -1.98 13.95
C THR A 96 -19.52 -2.54 12.80
N GLU A 97 -19.21 -3.84 12.83
CA GLU A 97 -18.44 -4.51 11.77
C GLU A 97 -19.11 -4.37 10.39
N PHE A 98 -20.43 -4.52 10.36
CA PHE A 98 -21.25 -4.35 9.15
C PHE A 98 -21.56 -2.89 8.79
N GLY A 99 -21.02 -1.92 9.54
CA GLY A 99 -21.22 -0.49 9.32
C GLY A 99 -22.67 -0.04 9.50
N LEU A 100 -23.45 -0.73 10.34
CA LEU A 100 -24.86 -0.44 10.63
C LEU A 100 -25.01 0.47 11.86
N GLU A 101 -24.18 1.49 11.93
CA GLU A 101 -24.09 2.49 13.00
C GLU A 101 -23.86 3.88 12.40
N ASP A 102 -23.82 4.93 13.24
CA ASP A 102 -23.52 6.31 12.85
C ASP A 102 -24.25 6.83 11.61
N ASP A 103 -23.59 6.84 10.45
CA ASP A 103 -24.11 7.35 9.18
C ASP A 103 -25.10 6.37 8.53
N CYS A 104 -25.02 5.07 8.83
CA CYS A 104 -25.92 4.04 8.34
C CYS A 104 -26.71 3.42 9.51
N PRO A 105 -27.49 4.21 10.27
CA PRO A 105 -28.17 3.69 11.44
C PRO A 105 -29.24 2.70 11.01
N MET A 106 -29.46 1.66 11.83
CA MET A 106 -30.55 0.73 11.60
C MET A 106 -31.91 1.43 11.78
N PHE A 107 -32.85 1.08 10.92
CA PHE A 107 -34.22 1.57 11.02
C PHE A 107 -35.23 0.45 10.75
N LEU A 108 -36.43 0.66 11.27
CA LEU A 108 -37.51 -0.29 11.15
C LEU A 108 -37.95 -0.41 9.70
N GLY A 109 -37.72 -1.59 9.10
CA GLY A 109 -37.97 -1.84 7.68
C GLY A 109 -36.70 -1.89 6.81
N LEU A 110 -35.51 -1.94 7.42
CA LEU A 110 -34.22 -1.99 6.71
C LEU A 110 -34.13 -3.16 5.71
N LYS A 111 -34.60 -4.35 6.10
CA LYS A 111 -34.65 -5.53 5.22
C LYS A 111 -35.49 -5.24 3.97
N GLU A 112 -36.69 -4.73 4.17
CA GLU A 112 -37.61 -4.38 3.08
C GLU A 112 -36.99 -3.29 2.19
N TYR A 113 -36.39 -2.26 2.78
CA TYR A 113 -35.67 -1.23 2.04
C TYR A 113 -34.60 -1.81 1.12
N VAL A 114 -33.71 -2.65 1.66
CA VAL A 114 -32.63 -3.31 0.91
C VAL A 114 -33.20 -4.12 -0.25
N SER A 115 -34.24 -4.92 -0.02
CA SER A 115 -34.86 -5.74 -1.07
C SER A 115 -35.62 -4.91 -2.11
N HIS A 116 -36.26 -3.81 -1.73
CA HIS A 116 -37.02 -2.96 -2.64
C HIS A 116 -36.11 -2.11 -3.54
N VAL A 117 -35.05 -1.50 -2.99
CA VAL A 117 -34.10 -0.69 -3.78
C VAL A 117 -33.38 -1.56 -4.82
N ALA A 118 -32.78 -2.68 -4.40
CA ALA A 118 -32.13 -3.59 -5.34
C ALA A 118 -33.13 -4.16 -6.36
N GLY A 119 -34.34 -4.50 -5.92
CA GLY A 119 -35.39 -5.02 -6.80
C GLY A 119 -35.83 -4.03 -7.86
N ALA A 120 -35.93 -2.75 -7.51
CA ALA A 120 -36.26 -1.67 -8.44
C ALA A 120 -35.17 -1.48 -9.49
N THR A 121 -33.90 -1.38 -9.07
CA THR A 121 -32.77 -1.24 -9.99
C THR A 121 -32.62 -2.45 -10.92
N LEU A 122 -32.77 -3.68 -10.41
CA LEU A 122 -32.77 -4.89 -11.24
C LEU A 122 -33.98 -4.96 -12.19
N THR A 123 -35.12 -4.38 -11.83
CA THR A 123 -36.28 -4.23 -12.73
C THR A 123 -35.95 -3.26 -13.87
N ALA A 124 -35.28 -2.14 -13.58
CA ALA A 124 -34.84 -1.17 -14.59
C ALA A 124 -33.92 -1.82 -15.62
N VAL A 125 -32.90 -2.55 -15.14
CA VAL A 125 -31.97 -3.28 -15.99
C VAL A 125 -32.70 -4.33 -16.84
N ASN A 126 -33.63 -5.08 -16.26
CA ASN A 126 -34.38 -6.09 -17.00
C ASN A 126 -35.32 -5.48 -18.05
N ALA A 127 -35.83 -4.26 -17.81
CA ALA A 127 -36.67 -3.54 -18.77
C ALA A 127 -35.93 -3.23 -20.08
N LEU A 128 -34.60 -3.12 -20.07
CA LEU A 128 -33.80 -2.95 -21.30
C LEU A 128 -33.87 -4.14 -22.26
N LYS A 129 -34.37 -5.31 -21.83
CA LYS A 129 -34.65 -6.45 -22.72
C LYS A 129 -35.92 -6.27 -23.53
N VAL A 130 -36.81 -5.36 -23.12
CA VAL A 130 -38.05 -5.08 -23.84
C VAL A 130 -37.70 -4.42 -25.18
N PRO A 131 -38.25 -4.88 -26.30
CA PRO A 131 -38.01 -4.26 -27.60
C PRO A 131 -38.33 -2.77 -27.58
N ASN A 132 -37.43 -1.97 -28.16
CA ASN A 132 -37.50 -0.50 -28.21
C ASN A 132 -37.33 0.24 -26.87
N VAL A 133 -37.06 -0.44 -25.75
CA VAL A 133 -36.65 0.25 -24.52
C VAL A 133 -35.14 0.49 -24.57
N ASP A 134 -34.76 1.76 -24.68
CA ASP A 134 -33.36 2.19 -24.76
C ASP A 134 -32.88 2.91 -23.49
N ILE A 135 -33.83 3.39 -22.67
CA ILE A 135 -33.57 4.09 -21.41
C ILE A 135 -34.47 3.49 -20.33
N ALA A 136 -33.89 3.18 -19.18
CA ALA A 136 -34.61 2.82 -17.97
C ALA A 136 -34.26 3.78 -16.83
N ILE A 137 -35.23 4.20 -16.04
CA ILE A 137 -35.07 5.19 -14.97
C ILE A 137 -35.51 4.57 -13.63
N CYS A 138 -34.64 4.66 -12.62
CA CYS A 138 -34.89 4.22 -11.24
C CYS A 138 -34.29 5.23 -10.25
N TRP A 139 -35.05 6.28 -9.91
CA TRP A 139 -34.57 7.35 -9.02
C TRP A 139 -34.37 6.92 -7.56
N ASP A 140 -34.96 5.80 -7.14
CA ASP A 140 -34.77 5.24 -5.80
C ASP A 140 -33.48 4.43 -5.63
N GLY A 141 -32.80 4.09 -6.72
CA GLY A 141 -31.50 3.42 -6.74
C GLY A 141 -30.32 4.39 -6.67
N GLY A 142 -29.11 3.88 -6.93
CA GLY A 142 -27.89 4.70 -6.99
C GLY A 142 -27.06 4.68 -5.70
N ARG A 143 -27.14 3.61 -4.91
CA ARG A 143 -26.42 3.46 -3.63
C ARG A 143 -24.99 3.00 -3.87
N HIS A 144 -24.13 3.95 -4.20
CA HIS A 144 -22.79 3.70 -4.70
C HIS A 144 -21.69 3.46 -3.62
N HIS A 145 -21.99 3.70 -2.34
CA HIS A 145 -21.03 3.51 -1.23
C HIS A 145 -21.10 2.14 -0.56
N ALA A 146 -22.18 1.38 -0.79
CA ALA A 146 -22.36 0.08 -0.15
C ALA A 146 -21.26 -0.89 -0.58
N GLN A 147 -20.56 -1.47 0.39
CA GLN A 147 -19.50 -2.45 0.19
C GLN A 147 -20.06 -3.87 0.22
N LYS A 148 -19.22 -4.85 -0.12
CA LYS A 148 -19.61 -6.28 -0.17
C LYS A 148 -20.23 -6.78 1.14
N SER A 149 -19.61 -6.45 2.26
CA SER A 149 -20.02 -6.91 3.61
C SER A 149 -20.36 -5.77 4.55
N ARG A 150 -20.51 -4.53 4.07
CA ARG A 150 -20.59 -3.35 4.95
C ARG A 150 -21.45 -2.24 4.35
N ALA A 151 -22.31 -1.64 5.16
CA ALA A 151 -22.99 -0.39 4.84
C ALA A 151 -22.05 0.81 5.03
N SER A 152 -22.19 1.84 4.20
CA SER A 152 -21.36 3.05 4.24
C SER A 152 -22.09 4.19 3.55
N GLY A 153 -22.00 5.43 4.04
CA GLY A 153 -22.50 6.62 3.36
C GLY A 153 -24.00 6.56 3.01
N PHE A 154 -24.83 6.15 3.97
CA PHE A 154 -26.27 5.90 3.78
C PHE A 154 -26.62 4.75 2.81
N CYS A 155 -25.63 3.99 2.35
CA CYS A 155 -25.80 2.92 1.37
C CYS A 155 -25.72 1.55 2.06
N TYR A 156 -26.88 0.90 2.21
CA TYR A 156 -27.01 -0.42 2.82
C TYR A 156 -26.98 -1.57 1.80
N ILE A 157 -27.16 -1.27 0.51
CA ILE A 157 -27.20 -2.27 -0.56
C ILE A 157 -26.53 -1.71 -1.82
N ALA A 158 -25.68 -2.48 -2.47
CA ALA A 158 -24.91 -2.07 -3.65
C ALA A 158 -25.71 -2.31 -4.94
N ASP A 159 -26.84 -1.61 -5.09
CA ASP A 159 -27.74 -1.80 -6.24
C ASP A 159 -27.07 -1.43 -7.58
N CYS A 160 -26.16 -0.44 -7.58
CA CYS A 160 -25.31 -0.12 -8.73
C CYS A 160 -24.47 -1.31 -9.19
N VAL A 161 -23.81 -2.01 -8.25
CA VAL A 161 -22.97 -3.18 -8.54
C VAL A 161 -23.80 -4.33 -9.07
N LEU A 162 -24.95 -4.60 -8.45
CA LEU A 162 -25.90 -5.61 -8.92
C LEU A 162 -26.42 -5.32 -10.34
N ALA A 163 -26.68 -4.05 -10.66
CA ALA A 163 -27.07 -3.61 -11.99
C ALA A 163 -26.01 -3.97 -13.05
N ILE A 164 -24.75 -3.60 -12.76
CA ILE A 164 -23.61 -3.85 -13.66
C ILE A 164 -23.37 -5.35 -13.85
N LEU A 165 -23.42 -6.15 -12.76
CA LEU A 165 -23.27 -7.61 -12.83
C LEU A 165 -24.32 -8.28 -13.72
N PHE A 166 -25.55 -7.76 -13.70
CA PHE A 166 -26.61 -8.26 -14.57
C PHE A 166 -26.44 -7.82 -16.03
N LEU A 167 -26.13 -6.54 -16.27
CA LEU A 167 -25.90 -5.98 -17.61
C LEU A 167 -24.76 -6.70 -18.34
N LYS A 168 -23.69 -7.06 -17.61
CA LYS A 168 -22.54 -7.81 -18.14
C LYS A 168 -22.90 -9.16 -18.77
N ARG A 169 -24.04 -9.73 -18.38
CA ARG A 169 -24.56 -11.03 -18.85
C ARG A 169 -25.54 -10.90 -20.01
N LEU A 170 -25.96 -9.69 -20.35
CA LEU A 170 -26.83 -9.44 -21.50
C LEU A 170 -26.03 -9.50 -22.81
N PRO A 171 -26.68 -9.78 -23.95
CA PRO A 171 -26.02 -9.71 -25.25
C PRO A 171 -25.67 -8.25 -25.61
N PRO A 172 -24.61 -8.01 -26.39
CA PRO A 172 -24.28 -6.67 -26.88
C PRO A 172 -25.42 -6.09 -27.68
N CYS A 173 -25.68 -4.78 -27.52
CA CYS A 173 -26.74 -4.10 -28.27
C CYS A 173 -26.20 -3.28 -29.46
N ILE A 174 -24.88 -3.14 -29.58
CA ILE A 174 -24.22 -2.44 -30.68
C ILE A 174 -23.55 -3.48 -31.62
N PRO A 175 -23.89 -3.52 -32.92
CA PRO A 175 -23.27 -4.43 -33.89
C PRO A 175 -21.76 -4.19 -34.04
N ASP A 176 -21.00 -5.25 -34.28
CA ASP A 176 -19.56 -5.14 -34.58
C ASP A 176 -19.34 -4.53 -35.97
N SER A 177 -18.36 -3.63 -36.06
CA SER A 177 -17.96 -2.95 -37.30
C SER A 177 -17.19 -3.86 -38.27
N HIS A 178 -16.91 -5.11 -37.91
CA HIS A 178 -16.25 -6.11 -38.75
C HIS A 178 -17.26 -7.10 -39.31
N GLY A 179 -17.27 -7.21 -40.64
CA GLY A 179 -18.32 -7.84 -41.43
C GLY A 179 -18.59 -9.32 -41.16
N SER A 180 -19.76 -9.72 -41.64
CA SER A 180 -20.43 -11.02 -41.81
C SER A 180 -19.62 -12.34 -41.87
N ASP A 181 -18.66 -12.59 -40.99
CA ASP A 181 -18.08 -13.94 -40.84
C ASP A 181 -18.81 -14.72 -39.74
N SER A 182 -19.63 -15.67 -40.18
CA SER A 182 -20.53 -16.50 -39.34
C SER A 182 -19.83 -17.52 -38.43
N THR A 183 -18.51 -17.39 -38.23
CA THR A 183 -17.66 -18.26 -37.41
C THR A 183 -17.01 -17.54 -36.22
N ALA A 184 -17.20 -16.23 -36.06
CA ALA A 184 -16.63 -15.46 -34.96
C ALA A 184 -17.37 -15.70 -33.62
N VAL A 185 -16.61 -15.93 -32.55
CA VAL A 185 -17.13 -16.02 -31.17
C VAL A 185 -17.83 -14.71 -30.81
N ALA A 186 -19.10 -14.76 -30.41
CA ALA A 186 -19.87 -13.57 -30.04
C ALA A 186 -19.17 -12.79 -28.91
N ARG A 187 -18.87 -11.50 -29.13
CA ARG A 187 -18.23 -10.66 -28.11
C ARG A 187 -19.15 -10.49 -26.90
N LYS A 188 -18.55 -10.31 -25.73
CA LYS A 188 -19.29 -9.99 -24.50
C LYS A 188 -19.68 -8.50 -24.46
N SER A 189 -20.72 -8.18 -23.70
CA SER A 189 -21.17 -6.79 -23.50
C SER A 189 -20.21 -5.98 -22.65
N ARG A 190 -20.02 -4.71 -23.01
CA ARG A 190 -19.30 -3.71 -22.24
C ARG A 190 -20.27 -2.78 -21.51
N VAL A 191 -20.04 -2.55 -20.22
CA VAL A 191 -20.88 -1.77 -19.32
C VAL A 191 -20.05 -0.62 -18.76
N MET A 192 -20.45 0.62 -19.04
CA MET A 192 -19.84 1.80 -18.43
C MET A 192 -20.71 2.26 -17.25
N TYR A 193 -20.08 2.55 -16.12
CA TYR A 193 -20.69 3.22 -14.98
C TYR A 193 -20.16 4.65 -14.92
N LEU A 194 -21.03 5.64 -15.11
CA LEU A 194 -20.74 7.06 -15.00
C LEU A 194 -21.37 7.59 -13.71
N ASP A 195 -20.55 8.10 -12.80
CA ASP A 195 -20.99 8.67 -11.54
C ASP A 195 -20.87 10.19 -11.55
N LEU A 196 -22.01 10.87 -11.36
CA LEU A 196 -22.14 12.32 -11.29
C LEU A 196 -22.49 12.81 -9.88
N ASP A 197 -22.42 11.94 -8.87
CA ASP A 197 -22.53 12.33 -7.46
C ASP A 197 -21.33 13.17 -7.03
N VAL A 198 -21.52 14.05 -6.05
CA VAL A 198 -20.40 14.86 -5.56
C VAL A 198 -19.40 14.04 -4.74
N HIS A 199 -19.80 12.87 -4.23
CA HIS A 199 -18.94 11.93 -3.53
C HIS A 199 -18.34 10.89 -4.49
N PHE A 200 -17.12 10.43 -4.18
CA PHE A 200 -16.49 9.37 -4.95
C PHE A 200 -17.29 8.06 -4.84
N SER A 201 -17.46 7.37 -5.96
CA SER A 201 -18.20 6.10 -6.05
C SER A 201 -17.39 4.89 -5.53
N ASP A 202 -16.85 4.97 -4.33
CA ASP A 202 -15.94 3.98 -3.73
C ASP A 202 -16.47 2.53 -3.78
N GLY A 203 -17.72 2.27 -3.40
CA GLY A 203 -18.29 0.92 -3.43
C GLY A 203 -18.37 0.33 -4.83
N VAL A 204 -18.72 1.13 -5.83
CA VAL A 204 -18.76 0.67 -7.24
C VAL A 204 -17.36 0.53 -7.82
N SER A 205 -16.48 1.50 -7.54
CA SER A 205 -15.09 1.49 -7.99
C SER A 205 -14.35 0.27 -7.42
N HIS A 206 -14.37 0.05 -6.10
CA HIS A 206 -13.74 -1.13 -5.48
C HIS A 206 -14.32 -2.46 -5.99
N ALA A 207 -15.63 -2.53 -6.27
CA ALA A 207 -16.26 -3.77 -6.76
C ALA A 207 -15.75 -4.23 -8.14
N PHE A 208 -15.28 -3.30 -8.97
CA PHE A 208 -14.81 -3.57 -10.33
C PHE A 208 -13.34 -3.23 -10.56
N TYR A 209 -12.69 -2.58 -9.60
CA TYR A 209 -11.27 -2.30 -9.60
C TYR A 209 -10.48 -3.60 -9.61
N GLN A 210 -9.59 -3.72 -10.58
CA GLN A 210 -8.72 -4.88 -10.68
C GLN A 210 -7.39 -4.44 -11.26
N SER A 211 -6.40 -4.31 -10.37
CA SER A 211 -5.02 -3.86 -10.65
C SER A 211 -4.28 -4.73 -11.68
N GLN A 212 -4.81 -5.90 -12.04
CA GLN A 212 -4.23 -6.79 -13.05
C GLN A 212 -5.26 -7.34 -14.04
N SER A 213 -5.04 -7.14 -15.33
CA SER A 213 -5.70 -7.92 -16.39
C SER A 213 -5.00 -7.91 -17.73
N SER A 214 -4.80 -9.11 -18.24
CA SER A 214 -4.39 -9.42 -19.62
C SER A 214 -5.58 -9.73 -20.54
N GLY A 215 -6.81 -9.29 -20.21
CA GLY A 215 -8.01 -9.53 -21.01
C GLY A 215 -8.88 -8.29 -21.26
N VAL A 216 -9.78 -8.37 -22.25
CA VAL A 216 -10.77 -7.32 -22.55
C VAL A 216 -11.75 -7.19 -21.38
N ARG A 217 -11.68 -6.07 -20.65
CA ARG A 217 -12.61 -5.77 -19.55
C ARG A 217 -14.01 -5.49 -20.09
N GLN A 218 -15.00 -5.94 -19.33
CA GLN A 218 -16.41 -5.69 -19.61
C GLN A 218 -16.97 -4.51 -18.81
N VAL A 219 -16.28 -3.99 -17.80
CA VAL A 219 -16.76 -2.87 -16.98
C VAL A 219 -15.74 -1.74 -17.01
N LEU A 220 -16.21 -0.51 -17.11
CA LEU A 220 -15.47 0.71 -16.83
C LEU A 220 -16.24 1.54 -15.83
N THR A 221 -15.59 2.02 -14.77
CA THR A 221 -16.14 2.99 -13.81
C THR A 221 -15.47 4.35 -14.03
N LEU A 222 -16.26 5.41 -14.08
CA LEU A 222 -15.79 6.79 -14.16
C LEU A 222 -16.58 7.62 -13.16
N SER A 223 -15.91 8.24 -12.19
CA SER A 223 -16.54 9.09 -11.18
C SER A 223 -15.97 10.50 -11.19
N ILE A 224 -16.84 11.51 -11.17
CA ILE A 224 -16.49 12.93 -11.12
C ILE A 224 -16.95 13.49 -9.78
N HIS A 225 -16.03 13.85 -8.88
CA HIS A 225 -16.37 14.11 -7.48
C HIS A 225 -15.48 15.17 -6.83
N HIS A 226 -15.87 15.63 -5.65
CA HIS A 226 -15.01 16.44 -4.81
C HIS A 226 -14.02 15.58 -4.03
N THR A 227 -12.76 16.00 -3.99
CA THR A 227 -11.72 15.39 -3.17
C THR A 227 -11.02 16.45 -2.32
N ALA A 228 -10.95 16.19 -1.01
CA ALA A 228 -10.17 16.96 -0.05
C ALA A 228 -9.81 16.08 1.15
N PRO A 229 -8.72 16.37 1.88
CA PRO A 229 -8.41 15.67 3.14
C PRO A 229 -9.62 15.70 4.10
N GLY A 230 -10.04 14.53 4.56
CA GLY A 230 -11.19 14.36 5.46
C GLY A 230 -12.57 14.44 4.80
N TYR A 231 -12.67 14.64 3.48
CA TYR A 231 -13.95 14.55 2.76
C TYR A 231 -14.31 13.08 2.49
N PHE A 232 -15.58 12.73 2.66
CA PHE A 232 -16.05 11.35 2.50
C PHE A 232 -16.23 10.99 1.01
N PRO A 233 -15.95 9.75 0.59
CA PRO A 233 -15.30 8.66 1.34
C PRO A 233 -13.77 8.80 1.35
N ILE A 234 -13.13 8.29 2.40
CA ILE A 234 -11.66 8.16 2.45
C ILE A 234 -11.27 6.96 1.59
N SER A 235 -10.86 7.20 0.35
CA SER A 235 -10.39 6.18 -0.59
C SER A 235 -9.21 6.70 -1.40
N SER A 236 -8.14 5.91 -1.54
CA SER A 236 -6.99 6.24 -2.38
C SER A 236 -7.37 6.42 -3.85
N LEU A 237 -8.34 5.65 -4.34
CA LEU A 237 -8.85 5.74 -5.72
C LEU A 237 -9.55 7.08 -6.01
N SER A 238 -10.04 7.79 -4.98
CA SER A 238 -10.66 9.10 -5.16
C SER A 238 -9.65 10.18 -5.58
N ALA A 239 -8.37 10.05 -5.20
CA ALA A 239 -7.35 11.05 -5.49
C ALA A 239 -6.51 10.76 -6.75
N GLN A 240 -6.67 9.58 -7.36
CA GLN A 240 -5.86 9.10 -8.48
C GLN A 240 -6.64 9.19 -9.80
N PRO A 241 -6.42 10.20 -10.66
CA PRO A 241 -7.27 10.40 -11.84
C PRO A 241 -7.33 9.21 -12.81
N VAL A 242 -6.22 8.47 -12.90
CA VAL A 242 -6.13 7.17 -13.54
C VAL A 242 -5.45 6.27 -12.52
N ALA A 243 -6.22 5.35 -11.92
CA ALA A 243 -5.66 4.37 -11.00
C ALA A 243 -4.85 3.32 -11.78
N SER A 244 -4.14 2.41 -11.09
CA SER A 244 -3.39 1.33 -11.76
C SER A 244 -4.25 0.46 -12.69
N ASP A 245 -5.57 0.40 -12.45
CA ASP A 245 -6.57 -0.15 -13.35
C ASP A 245 -7.09 0.92 -14.33
N PRO A 246 -6.80 0.82 -15.64
CA PRO A 246 -7.22 1.82 -16.63
C PRO A 246 -8.74 1.83 -16.88
N TYR A 247 -9.48 0.90 -16.30
CA TYR A 247 -10.95 0.85 -16.37
C TYR A 247 -11.62 1.42 -15.10
N THR A 248 -10.85 1.95 -14.16
CA THR A 248 -11.34 2.68 -12.99
C THR A 248 -10.79 4.11 -13.02
N ILE A 249 -11.64 5.06 -13.43
CA ILE A 249 -11.25 6.45 -13.67
C ILE A 249 -11.88 7.34 -12.60
N SER A 250 -11.05 8.18 -11.99
CA SER A 250 -11.47 9.20 -11.04
C SER A 250 -11.21 10.58 -11.64
N ILE A 251 -12.10 11.54 -11.38
CA ILE A 251 -11.88 12.94 -11.73
C ILE A 251 -12.04 13.75 -10.43
N PRO A 252 -10.95 13.90 -9.64
CA PRO A 252 -10.96 14.64 -8.38
C PRO A 252 -11.02 16.14 -8.64
N LEU A 253 -12.03 16.80 -8.09
CA LEU A 253 -12.25 18.24 -8.21
C LEU A 253 -12.18 18.94 -6.86
N GLN A 254 -11.81 20.22 -6.88
CA GLN A 254 -11.78 21.05 -5.69
C GLN A 254 -13.16 21.63 -5.33
N HIS A 255 -13.23 22.17 -4.11
CA HIS A 255 -14.40 22.83 -3.54
C HIS A 255 -14.97 23.91 -4.48
N GLY A 256 -16.29 23.98 -4.57
CA GLY A 256 -17.01 24.90 -5.44
C GLY A 256 -17.09 24.47 -6.91
N LEU A 257 -16.78 23.20 -7.22
CA LEU A 257 -16.95 22.63 -8.56
C LEU A 257 -18.28 23.04 -9.19
N SER A 258 -18.20 23.78 -10.30
CA SER A 258 -19.35 24.41 -10.95
C SER A 258 -19.60 23.84 -12.34
N SER A 259 -20.68 24.28 -12.99
CA SER A 259 -20.98 23.92 -14.38
C SER A 259 -19.87 24.29 -15.35
N ARG A 260 -19.12 25.38 -15.09
CA ARG A 260 -17.93 25.72 -15.87
C ARG A 260 -16.88 24.61 -15.80
N THR A 261 -16.60 24.11 -14.59
CA THR A 261 -15.64 23.02 -14.38
C THR A 261 -16.07 21.75 -15.10
N TYR A 262 -17.35 21.39 -15.01
CA TYR A 262 -17.91 20.23 -15.71
C TYR A 262 -17.84 20.35 -17.23
N PHE A 263 -18.18 21.52 -17.79
CA PHE A 263 -18.07 21.79 -19.22
C PHE A 263 -16.63 21.57 -19.73
N GLU A 264 -15.64 22.02 -18.96
CA GLU A 264 -14.23 21.99 -19.31
C GLU A 264 -13.61 20.59 -19.24
N ILE A 265 -14.11 19.71 -18.37
CA ILE A 265 -13.65 18.31 -18.30
C ILE A 265 -14.43 17.36 -19.20
N TRP A 266 -15.62 17.74 -19.66
CA TRP A 266 -16.52 16.87 -20.41
C TRP A 266 -15.91 16.26 -21.69
N PRO A 267 -15.07 16.97 -22.47
CA PRO A 267 -14.41 16.36 -23.63
C PRO A 267 -13.60 15.11 -23.28
N TYR A 268 -13.00 15.03 -22.07
CA TYR A 268 -12.28 13.84 -21.62
C TYR A 268 -13.23 12.70 -21.27
N VAL A 269 -14.39 13.00 -20.66
CA VAL A 269 -15.44 12.01 -20.35
C VAL A 269 -15.96 11.36 -21.64
N GLU A 270 -16.29 12.17 -22.65
CA GLU A 270 -16.74 11.66 -23.95
C GLU A 270 -15.66 10.89 -24.68
N ARG A 271 -14.39 11.29 -24.52
CA ARG A 271 -13.27 10.54 -25.07
C ARG A 271 -13.17 9.14 -24.47
N VAL A 272 -13.23 9.02 -23.14
CA VAL A 272 -13.22 7.71 -22.45
C VAL A 272 -14.39 6.85 -22.92
N GLN A 273 -15.59 7.43 -22.99
CA GLN A 273 -16.76 6.70 -23.47
C GLN A 273 -16.60 6.22 -24.91
N ASN A 274 -16.07 7.06 -25.81
CA ASN A 274 -15.83 6.67 -27.20
C ASN A 274 -14.80 5.56 -27.32
N ALA A 275 -13.72 5.61 -26.53
CA ALA A 275 -12.68 4.59 -26.51
C ALA A 275 -13.20 3.24 -25.97
N PHE A 276 -13.96 3.26 -24.87
CA PHE A 276 -14.52 2.06 -24.27
C PHE A 276 -15.69 1.47 -25.07
N ASN A 277 -16.41 2.31 -25.84
CA ASN A 277 -17.54 1.94 -26.70
C ASN A 277 -18.55 1.00 -25.98
N PRO A 278 -19.21 1.46 -24.90
CA PRO A 278 -20.08 0.63 -24.09
C PRO A 278 -21.38 0.23 -24.79
N ASP A 279 -21.85 -1.00 -24.56
CA ASP A 279 -23.20 -1.44 -24.94
C ASP A 279 -24.26 -0.95 -23.96
N TYR A 280 -23.89 -0.86 -22.69
CA TYR A 280 -24.77 -0.45 -21.61
C TYR A 280 -24.09 0.63 -20.78
N ILE A 281 -24.83 1.66 -20.41
CA ILE A 281 -24.33 2.77 -19.60
C ILE A 281 -25.24 2.91 -18.38
N VAL A 282 -24.68 2.83 -17.19
CA VAL A 282 -25.37 3.15 -15.94
C VAL A 282 -24.90 4.54 -15.53
N VAL A 283 -25.83 5.49 -15.41
CA VAL A 283 -25.55 6.86 -14.99
C VAL A 283 -26.14 7.07 -13.61
N GLN A 284 -25.29 7.23 -12.61
CA GLN A 284 -25.70 7.69 -11.28
C GLN A 284 -25.86 9.21 -11.36
N CYS A 285 -27.04 9.71 -10.99
CA CYS A 285 -27.41 11.11 -11.11
C CYS A 285 -27.61 11.74 -9.73
N GLY A 286 -26.61 11.62 -8.86
CA GLY A 286 -26.53 12.30 -7.57
C GLY A 286 -26.78 13.80 -7.72
N THR A 287 -27.48 14.37 -6.74
CA THR A 287 -27.94 15.77 -6.79
C THR A 287 -27.40 16.60 -5.64
N ASP A 288 -26.50 16.03 -4.84
CA ASP A 288 -25.86 16.66 -3.69
C ASP A 288 -24.76 17.65 -4.05
N GLY A 289 -24.31 17.72 -5.30
CA GLY A 289 -23.49 18.84 -5.77
C GLY A 289 -24.30 20.07 -6.24
N LEU A 290 -25.64 19.99 -6.28
CA LEU A 290 -26.50 21.15 -6.61
C LEU A 290 -26.36 22.24 -5.55
N SER A 291 -26.45 23.49 -5.99
CA SER A 291 -26.40 24.62 -5.07
C SER A 291 -27.49 24.53 -4.00
N GLY A 292 -27.09 24.72 -2.75
CA GLY A 292 -27.98 24.69 -1.58
C GLY A 292 -28.16 23.31 -0.95
N ASP A 293 -27.47 22.27 -1.41
CA ASP A 293 -27.49 20.97 -0.74
C ASP A 293 -26.80 21.05 0.66
N PRO A 294 -27.36 20.43 1.70
CA PRO A 294 -26.83 20.50 3.06
C PRO A 294 -25.73 19.46 3.34
N GLY A 295 -25.07 19.61 4.51
CA GLY A 295 -24.11 18.61 5.01
C GLY A 295 -22.86 18.49 4.12
N ALA A 296 -22.42 17.25 3.89
CA ALA A 296 -21.27 16.94 3.05
C ALA A 296 -21.46 17.43 1.60
N GLY A 297 -22.70 17.51 1.09
CA GLY A 297 -23.01 18.06 -0.23
C GLY A 297 -22.71 19.56 -0.41
N ARG A 298 -22.43 20.30 0.68
CA ARG A 298 -22.10 21.76 0.63
C ARG A 298 -20.68 22.05 0.10
N VAL A 299 -20.27 21.30 -0.91
CA VAL A 299 -19.00 21.47 -1.62
C VAL A 299 -19.21 21.71 -3.12
N GLY A 300 -20.36 21.33 -3.68
CA GLY A 300 -20.72 21.60 -5.07
C GLY A 300 -21.38 22.97 -5.27
N ASN A 301 -21.29 23.49 -6.50
CA ASN A 301 -22.01 24.70 -6.92
C ASN A 301 -22.71 24.52 -8.27
N TRP A 302 -23.32 23.35 -8.48
CA TRP A 302 -23.99 23.03 -9.75
C TRP A 302 -25.34 23.74 -9.89
N CYS A 303 -25.75 23.93 -11.14
CA CYS A 303 -27.11 24.32 -11.52
C CYS A 303 -27.77 23.23 -12.38
N LEU A 304 -29.07 23.36 -12.64
CA LEU A 304 -29.83 22.37 -13.42
C LEU A 304 -29.72 22.51 -14.94
N GLY A 305 -29.47 23.71 -15.47
CA GLY A 305 -29.33 23.91 -16.91
C GLY A 305 -28.26 24.93 -17.30
N GLY A 306 -28.00 25.02 -18.60
CA GLY A 306 -26.82 25.67 -19.16
C GLY A 306 -25.68 24.67 -19.44
N GLU A 307 -24.65 25.11 -20.15
CA GLU A 307 -23.51 24.25 -20.50
C GLU A 307 -22.77 23.76 -19.24
N GLY A 308 -22.45 22.46 -19.21
CA GLY A 308 -21.82 21.80 -18.05
C GLY A 308 -22.70 21.63 -16.82
N SER A 309 -23.98 21.97 -16.88
CA SER A 309 -24.95 21.62 -15.83
C SER A 309 -25.24 20.11 -15.77
N LEU A 310 -25.82 19.64 -14.67
CA LEU A 310 -26.26 18.23 -14.54
C LEU A 310 -27.22 17.83 -15.67
N GLY A 311 -28.17 18.71 -16.02
CA GLY A 311 -29.09 18.50 -17.14
C GLY A 311 -28.36 18.39 -18.48
N TRP A 312 -27.36 19.24 -18.71
CA TRP A 312 -26.55 19.19 -19.93
C TRP A 312 -25.72 17.90 -20.01
N CYS A 313 -25.06 17.47 -18.94
CA CYS A 313 -24.30 16.23 -18.88
C CYS A 313 -25.17 15.01 -19.23
N VAL A 314 -26.33 14.89 -18.62
CA VAL A 314 -27.26 13.78 -18.89
C VAL A 314 -27.84 13.86 -20.30
N GLN A 315 -28.19 15.05 -20.79
CA GLN A 315 -28.64 15.24 -22.18
C GLN A 315 -27.58 14.78 -23.18
N ARG A 316 -26.30 15.13 -22.96
CA ARG A 316 -25.17 14.67 -23.80
C ARG A 316 -25.12 13.14 -23.84
N VAL A 317 -25.13 12.48 -22.68
CA VAL A 317 -25.13 11.00 -22.60
C VAL A 317 -26.30 10.38 -23.38
N LEU A 318 -27.48 10.96 -23.28
CA LEU A 318 -28.69 10.41 -23.89
C LEU A 318 -28.78 10.65 -25.40
N ASP A 319 -28.22 11.74 -25.90
CA ASP A 319 -28.29 12.13 -27.30
C ASP A 319 -27.11 11.62 -28.13
N THR A 320 -25.89 11.63 -27.57
CA THR A 320 -24.68 11.38 -28.36
C THR A 320 -24.10 9.98 -28.14
N TRP A 321 -24.29 9.38 -26.97
CA TRP A 321 -23.67 8.09 -26.68
C TRP A 321 -24.53 6.94 -27.23
N LYS A 322 -23.88 5.93 -27.78
CA LYS A 322 -24.54 4.69 -28.23
C LYS A 322 -24.83 3.78 -27.04
N GLY A 323 -25.60 2.71 -27.27
CA GLY A 323 -25.94 1.74 -26.25
C GLY A 323 -27.20 2.09 -25.46
N LYS A 324 -27.61 1.19 -24.56
CA LYS A 324 -28.79 1.36 -23.70
C LYS A 324 -28.40 1.94 -22.34
N LYS A 325 -29.27 2.79 -21.77
CA LYS A 325 -28.96 3.57 -20.57
C LYS A 325 -29.84 3.19 -19.39
N VAL A 326 -29.26 3.15 -18.19
CA VAL A 326 -29.98 3.12 -16.91
C VAL A 326 -29.65 4.40 -16.15
N LEU A 327 -30.65 5.20 -15.84
CA LEU A 327 -30.51 6.39 -14.98
C LEU A 327 -30.89 6.02 -13.56
N LEU A 328 -29.96 6.19 -12.63
CA LEU A 328 -30.16 5.97 -11.20
C LEU A 328 -30.18 7.30 -10.46
N GLY A 329 -30.75 7.30 -9.25
CA GLY A 329 -30.67 8.43 -8.33
C GLY A 329 -29.28 8.56 -7.70
N GLY A 330 -29.24 8.70 -6.38
CA GLY A 330 -28.00 8.93 -5.64
C GLY A 330 -28.16 9.77 -4.38
N GLY A 331 -27.08 10.48 -4.02
CA GLY A 331 -27.06 11.55 -3.04
C GLY A 331 -27.95 12.74 -3.44
N GLY A 332 -28.21 13.63 -2.49
CA GLY A 332 -29.13 14.76 -2.64
C GLY A 332 -30.00 14.89 -1.40
N TYR A 333 -29.59 15.77 -0.51
CA TYR A 333 -30.16 15.91 0.82
C TYR A 333 -31.14 17.10 0.90
N HIS A 334 -31.11 18.02 -0.07
CA HIS A 334 -32.16 19.00 -0.29
C HIS A 334 -33.29 18.42 -1.15
N SER A 335 -34.22 17.71 -0.50
CA SER A 335 -35.28 16.93 -1.17
C SER A 335 -36.07 17.67 -2.28
N PRO A 336 -36.47 18.96 -2.13
CA PRO A 336 -37.11 19.70 -3.23
C PRO A 336 -36.22 19.90 -4.45
N ASN A 337 -34.91 20.06 -4.26
CA ASN A 337 -33.96 20.24 -5.37
C ASN A 337 -33.69 18.90 -6.06
N ALA A 338 -33.60 17.80 -5.31
CA ALA A 338 -33.55 16.45 -5.89
C ALA A 338 -34.81 16.17 -6.74
N ALA A 339 -36.00 16.55 -6.26
CA ALA A 339 -37.24 16.42 -7.02
C ALA A 339 -37.23 17.26 -8.30
N ARG A 340 -36.80 18.53 -8.24
CA ARG A 340 -36.60 19.39 -9.43
C ARG A 340 -35.67 18.74 -10.44
N ALA A 341 -34.49 18.30 -9.98
CA ALA A 341 -33.45 17.72 -10.79
C ALA A 341 -33.96 16.48 -11.52
N TRP A 342 -34.47 15.49 -10.79
CA TRP A 342 -34.91 14.23 -11.38
C TRP A 342 -36.18 14.37 -12.22
N ALA A 343 -37.03 15.38 -11.97
CA ALA A 343 -38.10 15.75 -12.89
C ALA A 343 -37.57 16.32 -14.20
N HIS A 344 -36.61 17.24 -14.14
CA HIS A 344 -35.96 17.79 -15.33
C HIS A 344 -35.23 16.70 -16.14
N LEU A 345 -34.44 15.84 -15.48
CA LEU A 345 -33.76 14.71 -16.13
C LEU A 345 -34.73 13.70 -16.75
N THR A 346 -35.89 13.47 -16.12
CA THR A 346 -36.95 12.63 -16.71
C THR A 346 -37.49 13.25 -18.00
N SER A 347 -37.70 14.57 -18.04
CA SER A 347 -38.16 15.26 -19.25
C SER A 347 -37.12 15.24 -20.38
N ILE A 348 -35.84 15.35 -20.04
CA ILE A 348 -34.70 15.14 -20.95
C ILE A 348 -34.73 13.72 -21.55
N ALA A 349 -34.90 12.70 -20.71
CA ALA A 349 -34.97 11.31 -21.17
C ALA A 349 -36.15 11.05 -22.13
N LEU A 350 -37.26 11.77 -21.97
CA LEU A 350 -38.41 11.72 -22.87
C LEU A 350 -38.18 12.46 -24.21
N GLY A 351 -37.07 13.17 -24.36
CA GLY A 351 -36.74 13.96 -25.56
C GLY A 351 -37.48 15.30 -25.64
N ALA A 352 -38.10 15.76 -24.55
CA ALA A 352 -38.74 17.06 -24.44
C ALA A 352 -38.41 17.70 -23.08
N PRO A 353 -37.19 18.27 -22.93
CA PRO A 353 -36.77 18.91 -21.69
C PRO A 353 -37.76 20.02 -21.28
N LEU A 354 -38.23 20.00 -20.04
CA LEU A 354 -39.03 21.08 -19.48
C LEU A 354 -38.16 22.35 -19.33
N PRO A 355 -38.66 23.53 -19.72
CA PRO A 355 -38.00 24.80 -19.42
C PRO A 355 -37.78 24.97 -17.91
N LEU A 356 -36.63 25.51 -17.49
CA LEU A 356 -36.32 25.65 -16.05
C LEU A 356 -37.21 26.68 -15.33
N ASP A 357 -37.77 27.64 -16.06
CA ASP A 357 -38.76 28.59 -15.57
C ASP A 357 -40.18 27.99 -15.49
N THR A 358 -40.37 26.71 -15.82
CA THR A 358 -41.64 26.01 -15.67
C THR A 358 -42.11 26.11 -14.21
N PRO A 359 -43.33 26.62 -13.94
CA PRO A 359 -43.85 26.73 -12.59
C PRO A 359 -44.13 25.33 -12.01
N ILE A 360 -43.78 25.11 -10.75
CA ILE A 360 -44.21 23.93 -10.00
C ILE A 360 -45.75 23.96 -9.95
N PRO A 361 -46.46 22.86 -10.26
CA PRO A 361 -47.91 22.85 -10.22
C PRO A 361 -48.45 23.21 -8.82
N HIS A 362 -49.36 24.19 -8.74
CA HIS A 362 -49.99 24.58 -7.46
C HIS A 362 -50.77 23.44 -6.79
N SER A 363 -51.13 22.41 -7.54
CA SER A 363 -51.78 21.19 -7.03
C SER A 363 -50.82 20.24 -6.32
N HIS A 364 -49.51 20.48 -6.36
CA HIS A 364 -48.52 19.59 -5.77
C HIS A 364 -48.55 19.67 -4.23
N ASP A 365 -48.64 18.51 -3.56
CA ASP A 365 -48.88 18.41 -2.11
C ASP A 365 -47.84 19.14 -1.24
N ALA A 366 -46.58 19.20 -1.70
CA ALA A 366 -45.49 19.91 -1.02
C ALA A 366 -45.11 21.25 -1.70
N PHE A 367 -46.04 21.91 -2.42
CA PHE A 367 -45.79 23.17 -3.14
C PHE A 367 -45.00 24.23 -2.34
N PRO A 368 -45.28 24.48 -1.03
CA PRO A 368 -44.53 25.46 -0.25
C PRO A 368 -43.03 25.15 -0.11
N ALA A 369 -42.62 23.88 -0.23
CA ALA A 369 -41.22 23.46 -0.12
C ALA A 369 -40.36 23.91 -1.32
N TYR A 370 -40.98 24.38 -2.40
CA TYR A 370 -40.31 24.88 -3.60
C TYR A 370 -40.10 26.41 -3.58
N ALA A 371 -40.32 27.07 -2.45
CA ALA A 371 -39.93 28.46 -2.26
C ALA A 371 -38.40 28.67 -2.50
N PRO A 372 -37.96 29.90 -2.82
CA PRO A 372 -38.77 31.08 -3.10
C PRO A 372 -39.24 31.19 -4.56
N SER A 373 -38.64 30.43 -5.50
CA SER A 373 -38.91 30.60 -6.93
C SER A 373 -40.21 29.97 -7.37
N PHE A 374 -40.62 28.85 -6.76
CA PHE A 374 -41.73 28.00 -7.20
C PHE A 374 -41.60 27.57 -8.68
N THR A 375 -40.39 27.53 -9.21
CA THR A 375 -40.06 27.02 -10.55
C THR A 375 -39.21 25.75 -10.47
N LEU A 376 -39.05 25.09 -11.61
CA LEU A 376 -38.21 23.90 -11.78
C LEU A 376 -36.71 24.18 -11.55
N ASP A 377 -36.27 25.42 -11.76
CA ASP A 377 -34.86 25.79 -11.71
C ASP A 377 -34.19 25.58 -10.34
N VAL A 378 -32.89 25.28 -10.40
CA VAL A 378 -31.93 25.41 -9.29
C VAL A 378 -30.73 26.16 -9.87
N PRO A 379 -30.63 27.48 -9.64
CA PRO A 379 -29.52 28.28 -10.14
C PRO A 379 -28.25 27.97 -9.35
N SER A 380 -27.10 28.35 -9.92
CA SER A 380 -25.83 28.32 -9.20
C SER A 380 -25.85 29.33 -8.04
N GLY A 381 -25.13 28.99 -6.98
CA GLY A 381 -24.92 29.85 -5.82
C GLY A 381 -23.71 30.75 -5.97
N ASN A 382 -23.43 31.52 -4.94
CA ASN A 382 -22.29 32.46 -4.87
C ASN A 382 -20.98 31.81 -4.37
N MET A 383 -20.93 30.47 -4.29
CA MET A 383 -19.73 29.74 -3.87
C MET A 383 -18.62 29.89 -4.93
N ALA A 384 -17.41 30.25 -4.50
CA ALA A 384 -16.26 30.36 -5.39
C ALA A 384 -15.77 28.97 -5.82
N ASP A 385 -15.53 28.80 -7.12
CA ASP A 385 -15.01 27.55 -7.68
C ASP A 385 -13.47 27.54 -7.61
N ARG A 386 -12.91 26.73 -6.70
CA ARG A 386 -11.46 26.64 -6.46
C ARG A 386 -10.69 25.86 -7.53
N ASN A 387 -11.39 25.30 -8.51
CA ASN A 387 -10.76 24.73 -9.70
C ASN A 387 -10.21 25.82 -10.65
N TRP A 388 -10.53 27.09 -10.35
CA TRP A 388 -10.08 28.28 -11.09
C TRP A 388 -9.35 29.25 -10.17
N SER A 389 -8.37 29.97 -10.72
CA SER A 389 -7.74 31.10 -10.04
C SER A 389 -8.71 32.29 -9.94
N ALA A 390 -8.40 33.25 -9.06
CA ALA A 390 -9.16 34.50 -8.97
C ALA A 390 -9.17 35.31 -10.28
N SER A 391 -8.17 35.14 -11.14
CA SER A 391 -8.10 35.76 -12.48
C SER A 391 -8.85 34.97 -13.55
N GLY A 392 -9.48 33.84 -13.20
CA GLY A 392 -10.29 33.01 -14.09
C GLY A 392 -9.51 32.04 -14.96
N THR A 393 -8.20 31.87 -14.72
CA THR A 393 -7.37 30.82 -15.34
C THR A 393 -7.52 29.50 -14.59
N GLU A 394 -7.18 28.38 -15.22
CA GLU A 394 -7.19 27.06 -14.56
C GLU A 394 -6.29 27.07 -13.32
N SER A 395 -6.72 26.40 -12.25
CA SER A 395 -5.83 26.15 -11.11
C SER A 395 -4.71 25.18 -11.53
N PRO A 396 -3.53 25.20 -10.86
CA PRO A 396 -2.48 24.22 -11.12
C PRO A 396 -2.98 22.77 -11.04
N VAL A 397 -3.90 22.51 -10.11
CA VAL A 397 -4.52 21.19 -9.90
C VAL A 397 -5.42 20.80 -11.08
N LEU A 398 -6.28 21.70 -11.55
CA LEU A 398 -7.14 21.43 -12.71
C LEU A 398 -6.30 21.24 -13.99
N LYS A 399 -5.24 22.02 -14.15
CA LYS A 399 -4.33 21.90 -15.30
C LYS A 399 -3.57 20.57 -15.29
N GLU A 400 -3.07 20.15 -14.13
CA GLU A 400 -2.40 18.87 -13.98
C GLU A 400 -3.36 17.69 -14.17
N LEU A 401 -4.59 17.80 -13.65
CA LEU A 401 -5.64 16.82 -13.89
C LEU A 401 -5.94 16.68 -15.39
N LYS A 402 -6.13 17.79 -16.11
CA LYS A 402 -6.32 17.79 -17.56
C LYS A 402 -5.12 17.17 -18.28
N ARG A 403 -3.89 17.50 -17.88
CA ARG A 403 -2.67 16.87 -18.44
C ARG A 403 -2.67 15.36 -18.23
N LYS A 404 -2.97 14.86 -17.03
CA LYS A 404 -3.05 13.41 -16.74
C LYS A 404 -4.14 12.72 -17.58
N LEU A 405 -5.31 13.36 -17.74
CA LEU A 405 -6.39 12.88 -18.61
C LEU A 405 -6.03 12.96 -20.10
N GLU A 406 -5.16 13.90 -20.48
CA GLU A 406 -4.60 14.02 -21.83
C GLU A 406 -3.52 12.99 -22.10
N ASP A 407 -2.62 12.69 -21.18
CA ASP A 407 -1.54 11.71 -21.36
C ASP A 407 -2.07 10.27 -21.46
N ALA A 408 -3.26 10.01 -20.90
CA ALA A 408 -4.04 8.81 -21.22
C ALA A 408 -4.33 8.67 -22.74
N ARG A 409 -4.13 9.73 -23.57
CA ARG A 409 -4.07 9.69 -25.05
C ARG A 409 -3.13 8.64 -25.59
N GLY A 410 -1.99 8.44 -24.94
CA GLY A 410 -0.92 7.57 -25.44
C GLY A 410 -1.24 6.08 -25.34
N GLN A 411 -2.22 5.71 -24.53
CA GLN A 411 -2.58 4.31 -24.25
C GLN A 411 -3.90 3.88 -24.92
N GLY A 412 -4.78 4.82 -25.29
CA GLY A 412 -6.09 4.52 -25.88
C GLY A 412 -6.10 4.26 -27.40
N ASP A 413 -5.20 4.90 -28.16
CA ASP A 413 -5.18 4.81 -29.64
C ASP A 413 -4.22 3.71 -30.17
N THR A 414 -3.58 2.94 -29.28
CA THR A 414 -2.64 1.85 -29.56
C THR A 414 -3.16 0.46 -29.15
N ILE A 415 -4.48 0.25 -29.10
CA ILE A 415 -5.08 -1.09 -28.86
C ILE A 415 -4.84 -2.08 -30.03
N SER A 416 -4.05 -1.70 -31.05
CA SER A 416 -3.61 -2.64 -32.11
C SER A 416 -2.12 -2.60 -32.45
N SER A 417 -1.26 -1.97 -31.65
CA SER A 417 0.19 -2.13 -31.89
C SER A 417 0.98 -2.07 -30.59
N ARG A 418 1.56 -3.23 -30.25
CA ARG A 418 2.62 -3.46 -29.26
C ARG A 418 3.42 -2.18 -28.94
N GLN A 419 3.09 -1.51 -27.83
CA GLN A 419 4.13 -0.88 -27.02
C GLN A 419 4.61 -1.96 -26.07
N THR A 420 5.88 -2.31 -26.23
CA THR A 420 6.62 -3.19 -25.33
C THR A 420 6.48 -2.62 -23.93
N SER A 421 5.70 -3.29 -23.07
CA SER A 421 5.96 -3.29 -21.64
C SER A 421 7.47 -3.48 -21.48
N THR A 422 8.15 -2.62 -20.74
CA THR A 422 9.41 -3.05 -20.14
C THR A 422 9.09 -4.36 -19.44
N PRO A 423 9.67 -5.50 -19.84
CA PRO A 423 9.33 -6.79 -19.26
C PRO A 423 9.53 -6.70 -17.75
N LYS A 424 8.57 -7.22 -16.97
CA LYS A 424 8.78 -7.41 -15.52
C LYS A 424 10.03 -8.29 -15.38
N PRO A 425 11.11 -7.81 -14.72
CA PRO A 425 12.35 -8.56 -14.66
C PRO A 425 12.16 -9.79 -13.78
N ASN A 426 12.89 -10.86 -14.07
CA ASN A 426 13.09 -11.89 -13.06
C ASN A 426 13.99 -11.31 -11.96
N ILE A 427 13.73 -11.66 -10.71
CA ILE A 427 14.44 -11.09 -9.56
C ILE A 427 15.14 -12.23 -8.81
N ILE A 428 16.44 -12.13 -8.62
CA ILE A 428 17.20 -13.06 -7.78
C ILE A 428 17.77 -12.28 -6.59
N LEU A 429 17.54 -12.78 -5.38
CA LEU A 429 18.05 -12.20 -4.15
C LEU A 429 18.93 -13.22 -3.43
N ILE A 430 20.22 -12.91 -3.29
CA ILE A 430 21.17 -13.69 -2.50
C ILE A 430 21.42 -12.94 -1.18
N LEU A 431 21.15 -13.59 -0.05
CA LEU A 431 21.19 -13.01 1.29
C LEU A 431 22.10 -13.82 2.22
N THR A 432 23.29 -13.32 2.52
CA THR A 432 24.23 -13.91 3.50
C THR A 432 23.89 -13.52 4.93
N ASP A 433 24.29 -14.34 5.91
CA ASP A 433 24.14 -14.02 7.34
C ASP A 433 25.39 -13.35 7.90
N ASP A 434 25.23 -12.31 8.71
CA ASP A 434 26.33 -11.70 9.50
C ASP A 434 27.48 -11.12 8.66
N GLN A 435 27.31 -10.76 7.39
CA GLN A 435 28.42 -10.24 6.57
C GLN A 435 28.51 -8.71 6.64
N ASP A 436 29.64 -8.19 7.12
CA ASP A 436 29.88 -6.75 7.23
C ASP A 436 30.81 -6.19 6.13
N VAL A 437 30.76 -4.86 5.96
CA VAL A 437 31.63 -4.13 5.03
C VAL A 437 32.99 -3.79 5.67
N ARG A 438 33.02 -3.51 6.98
CA ARG A 438 34.17 -2.85 7.66
C ARG A 438 35.40 -3.75 7.78
N THR A 439 35.22 -5.06 7.88
CA THR A 439 36.31 -6.02 7.91
C THR A 439 36.80 -6.40 6.52
N GLY A 440 36.16 -5.93 5.44
CA GLY A 440 36.63 -6.14 4.07
C GLY A 440 36.32 -7.54 3.52
N THR A 441 35.29 -8.22 4.02
CA THR A 441 34.95 -9.60 3.60
C THR A 441 34.75 -9.75 2.09
N LEU A 442 34.17 -8.75 1.41
CA LEU A 442 33.98 -8.75 -0.04
C LEU A 442 35.29 -8.79 -0.83
N ASP A 443 36.41 -8.31 -0.28
CA ASP A 443 37.72 -8.35 -0.96
C ASP A 443 38.21 -9.79 -1.16
N TYR A 444 37.69 -10.73 -0.36
CA TYR A 444 37.94 -12.17 -0.42
C TYR A 444 36.87 -12.94 -1.19
N MET A 445 35.96 -12.24 -1.88
CA MET A 445 34.93 -12.82 -2.75
C MET A 445 35.09 -12.33 -4.21
N PRO A 446 36.23 -12.66 -4.87
CA PRO A 446 36.56 -12.12 -6.18
C PRO A 446 35.56 -12.52 -7.27
N LYS A 447 34.93 -13.70 -7.17
CA LYS A 447 33.96 -14.14 -8.19
C LYS A 447 32.67 -13.32 -8.10
N THR A 448 32.18 -13.06 -6.90
CA THR A 448 31.01 -12.21 -6.60
C THR A 448 31.26 -10.78 -7.03
N ARG A 449 32.43 -10.22 -6.69
CA ARG A 449 32.81 -8.87 -7.13
C ARG A 449 32.84 -8.77 -8.65
N LYS A 450 33.45 -9.73 -9.33
CA LYS A 450 33.50 -9.76 -10.79
C LYS A 450 32.12 -9.98 -11.42
N ALA A 451 31.31 -10.87 -10.86
CA ALA A 451 30.02 -11.27 -11.40
C ALA A 451 28.93 -10.21 -11.18
N ILE A 452 28.95 -9.49 -10.06
CA ILE A 452 27.89 -8.55 -9.68
C ILE A 452 28.43 -7.13 -9.57
N ALA A 453 29.41 -6.86 -8.71
CA ALA A 453 29.88 -5.50 -8.45
C ALA A 453 30.44 -4.82 -9.73
N GLU A 454 31.33 -5.47 -10.47
CA GLU A 454 31.90 -4.94 -11.72
C GLU A 454 30.87 -4.85 -12.86
N GLN A 455 29.80 -5.65 -12.79
CA GLN A 455 28.70 -5.66 -13.77
C GLN A 455 27.48 -4.86 -13.30
N GLY A 456 27.59 -4.14 -12.19
CA GLY A 456 26.49 -3.50 -11.50
C GLY A 456 26.93 -2.32 -10.64
N THR A 457 26.10 -1.98 -9.66
CA THR A 457 26.31 -0.87 -8.72
C THR A 457 26.48 -1.41 -7.31
N SER A 458 27.55 -0.99 -6.64
CA SER A 458 27.77 -1.21 -5.20
C SER A 458 27.20 -0.04 -4.39
N TYR A 459 26.48 -0.31 -3.31
CA TYR A 459 25.96 0.72 -2.41
C TYR A 459 26.80 0.75 -1.14
N GLU A 460 27.55 1.83 -0.92
CA GLU A 460 28.48 1.94 0.22
C GLU A 460 27.80 2.29 1.55
N ARG A 461 26.53 2.68 1.52
CA ARG A 461 25.76 3.16 2.68
C ARG A 461 24.42 2.42 2.80
N PHE A 462 24.50 1.09 2.84
CA PHE A 462 23.35 0.21 3.01
C PHE A 462 23.32 -0.36 4.44
N TYR A 463 22.24 -0.10 5.17
CA TYR A 463 22.15 -0.33 6.60
C TYR A 463 21.07 -1.36 6.97
N ALA A 464 21.43 -2.30 7.83
CA ALA A 464 20.47 -3.18 8.49
C ALA A 464 19.72 -2.40 9.59
N PRO A 465 18.38 -2.34 9.54
CA PRO A 465 17.59 -1.61 10.54
C PRO A 465 17.60 -2.31 11.91
N VAL A 466 17.93 -3.59 11.95
CA VAL A 466 18.23 -4.33 13.17
C VAL A 466 19.41 -5.23 12.86
N SER A 467 20.54 -5.12 13.56
CA SER A 467 21.69 -6.01 13.34
C SER A 467 21.52 -7.38 14.04
N LEU A 468 20.42 -8.07 13.71
CA LEU A 468 20.10 -9.40 14.20
C LEU A 468 19.27 -10.14 13.16
N CYS A 469 19.58 -11.42 12.91
CA CYS A 469 19.13 -12.15 11.71
C CYS A 469 17.60 -12.11 11.50
N CYS A 470 16.81 -12.68 12.42
CA CYS A 470 15.34 -12.77 12.28
C CYS A 470 14.64 -11.41 12.10
N PRO A 471 14.79 -10.44 13.01
CA PRO A 471 14.09 -9.16 12.87
C PRO A 471 14.52 -8.41 11.60
N SER A 472 15.82 -8.43 11.25
CA SER A 472 16.30 -7.80 10.02
C SER A 472 15.67 -8.41 8.77
N ARG A 473 15.67 -9.75 8.68
CA ARG A 473 15.02 -10.49 7.58
C ARG A 473 13.53 -10.16 7.49
N VAL A 474 12.83 -10.04 8.62
CA VAL A 474 11.42 -9.62 8.61
C VAL A 474 11.29 -8.18 8.12
N SER A 475 12.19 -7.26 8.47
CA SER A 475 12.18 -5.90 7.95
C SER A 475 12.33 -5.83 6.43
N LEU A 476 13.14 -6.71 5.84
CA LEU A 476 13.22 -6.89 4.37
C LEU A 476 11.93 -7.49 3.79
N LEU A 477 11.44 -8.59 4.39
CA LEU A 477 10.28 -9.32 3.89
C LEU A 477 8.96 -8.55 4.03
N ARG A 478 8.88 -7.59 4.95
CA ARG A 478 7.72 -6.72 5.15
C ARG A 478 7.91 -5.32 4.59
N ALA A 479 9.14 -4.93 4.26
CA ALA A 479 9.54 -3.55 4.00
C ALA A 479 9.07 -2.58 5.11
N GLN A 480 9.18 -3.03 6.36
CA GLN A 480 8.74 -2.34 7.57
C GLN A 480 9.85 -2.34 8.63
N TYR A 481 9.88 -1.31 9.49
CA TYR A 481 10.76 -1.27 10.66
C TYR A 481 10.27 -2.21 11.76
N ALA A 482 11.16 -2.57 12.70
CA ALA A 482 10.91 -3.63 13.66
C ALA A 482 9.88 -3.24 14.73
N HIS A 483 9.71 -1.96 15.02
CA HIS A 483 8.59 -1.49 15.84
C HIS A 483 7.20 -1.69 15.18
N ASN A 484 7.12 -1.78 13.84
CA ASN A 484 5.85 -1.96 13.12
C ASN A 484 5.47 -3.42 12.92
N HIS A 485 6.43 -4.29 12.60
CA HIS A 485 6.16 -5.74 12.53
C HIS A 485 6.29 -6.44 13.89
N ASN A 486 6.91 -5.78 14.88
CA ASN A 486 7.04 -6.25 16.26
C ASN A 486 7.69 -7.65 16.39
N ILE A 487 8.61 -7.95 15.47
CA ILE A 487 9.56 -9.07 15.59
C ILE A 487 10.89 -8.40 15.90
N THR A 488 11.35 -8.51 17.14
CA THR A 488 12.48 -7.72 17.67
C THR A 488 13.62 -8.58 18.19
N PHE A 489 13.46 -9.91 18.17
CA PHE A 489 14.46 -10.86 18.61
C PHE A 489 14.53 -12.10 17.70
N VAL A 490 15.41 -13.06 17.99
CA VAL A 490 15.51 -14.33 17.24
C VAL A 490 14.57 -15.42 17.74
N ASP A 491 14.12 -15.31 19.00
CA ASP A 491 13.31 -16.34 19.67
C ASP A 491 12.18 -15.72 20.52
N GLY A 492 11.28 -16.58 20.97
CA GLY A 492 10.12 -16.22 21.78
C GLY A 492 10.51 -15.65 23.14
N PRO A 493 9.70 -14.74 23.72
CA PRO A 493 8.40 -14.29 23.21
C PRO A 493 8.48 -13.08 22.26
N TYR A 494 9.68 -12.68 21.80
CA TYR A 494 9.88 -11.41 21.08
C TYR A 494 10.27 -11.58 19.60
N GLY A 495 10.41 -12.81 19.13
CA GLY A 495 10.85 -13.09 17.78
C GLY A 495 10.72 -14.54 17.35
N GLY A 496 11.25 -14.86 16.18
CA GLY A 496 11.16 -16.19 15.58
C GLY A 496 9.90 -16.44 14.75
N TYR A 497 9.93 -17.49 13.94
CA TYR A 497 8.87 -17.80 12.97
C TYR A 497 7.51 -18.12 13.62
N HIS A 498 7.49 -18.67 14.84
CA HIS A 498 6.25 -18.88 15.59
C HIS A 498 5.49 -17.56 15.83
N LEU A 499 6.19 -16.52 16.31
CA LEU A 499 5.58 -15.21 16.58
C LEU A 499 5.20 -14.51 15.27
N PHE A 500 6.01 -14.69 14.22
CA PHE A 500 5.67 -14.22 12.87
C PHE A 500 4.33 -14.79 12.40
N CYS A 501 4.06 -16.07 12.65
CA CYS A 501 2.77 -16.70 12.37
C CYS A 501 1.65 -16.21 13.31
N GLU A 502 1.90 -16.13 14.62
CA GLU A 502 0.92 -15.66 15.61
C GLU A 502 0.41 -14.25 15.31
N LYS A 503 1.31 -13.37 14.83
CA LYS A 503 0.98 -12.00 14.41
C LYS A 503 0.30 -11.91 13.04
N GLY A 504 0.04 -13.04 12.37
CA GLY A 504 -0.55 -13.07 11.03
C GLY A 504 0.36 -12.55 9.91
N LEU A 505 1.67 -12.38 10.17
CA LEU A 505 2.60 -11.84 9.17
C LEU A 505 2.87 -12.86 8.04
N ASN A 506 2.64 -14.15 8.28
CA ASN A 506 2.69 -15.19 7.24
C ASN A 506 1.58 -15.06 6.19
N ASP A 507 0.58 -14.19 6.40
CA ASP A 507 -0.48 -13.92 5.41
C ASP A 507 -0.20 -12.69 4.55
N ALA A 508 0.78 -11.87 4.92
CA ALA A 508 1.13 -10.66 4.20
C ALA A 508 2.63 -10.44 4.34
N TYR A 509 3.40 -10.78 3.31
CA TYR A 509 4.84 -10.50 3.24
C TYR A 509 5.32 -10.72 1.80
N LEU A 510 6.57 -10.35 1.52
CA LEU A 510 7.19 -10.29 0.19
C LEU A 510 6.74 -11.38 -0.81
N PRO A 511 6.84 -12.69 -0.52
CA PRO A 511 6.40 -13.72 -1.47
C PRO A 511 4.91 -13.64 -1.83
N ILE A 512 4.03 -13.34 -0.87
CA ILE A 512 2.59 -13.14 -1.12
C ILE A 512 2.39 -11.93 -2.02
N PHE A 513 3.03 -10.82 -1.69
CA PHE A 513 2.94 -9.58 -2.48
C PHE A 513 3.47 -9.77 -3.91
N LEU A 514 4.53 -10.57 -4.08
CA LEU A 514 5.08 -10.91 -5.39
C LEU A 514 4.15 -11.83 -6.18
N GLN A 515 3.53 -12.84 -5.55
CA GLN A 515 2.54 -13.68 -6.21
C GLN A 515 1.31 -12.87 -6.65
N GLU A 516 0.85 -11.96 -5.79
CA GLU A 516 -0.19 -10.98 -6.13
C GLU A 516 0.25 -10.09 -7.29
N ALA A 517 1.54 -9.74 -7.40
CA ALA A 517 2.14 -9.02 -8.53
C ALA A 517 2.33 -9.87 -9.81
N GLY A 518 1.96 -11.16 -9.76
CA GLY A 518 2.02 -12.08 -10.90
C GLY A 518 3.33 -12.86 -11.03
N TYR A 519 4.18 -12.87 -10.01
CA TYR A 519 5.41 -13.65 -9.99
C TYR A 519 5.16 -15.11 -9.57
N ASN A 520 6.00 -16.03 -10.07
CA ASN A 520 6.26 -17.27 -9.35
C ASN A 520 7.39 -17.02 -8.34
N THR A 521 7.36 -17.73 -7.21
CA THR A 521 8.23 -17.44 -6.07
C THR A 521 8.96 -18.70 -5.63
N TYR A 522 10.29 -18.61 -5.55
CA TYR A 522 11.18 -19.73 -5.26
C TYR A 522 12.11 -19.37 -4.11
N TYR A 523 12.45 -20.32 -3.25
CA TYR A 523 13.36 -20.07 -2.11
C TYR A 523 14.23 -21.27 -1.74
N ALA A 524 15.53 -21.04 -1.54
CA ALA A 524 16.45 -22.04 -0.98
C ALA A 524 17.27 -21.45 0.17
N GLY A 525 17.30 -22.14 1.31
CA GLY A 525 18.10 -21.76 2.47
C GLY A 525 17.27 -21.23 3.64
N LYS A 526 17.90 -20.45 4.52
CA LYS A 526 17.30 -19.98 5.77
C LYS A 526 16.29 -18.88 5.49
N LEU A 527 15.03 -19.06 5.87
CA LEU A 527 14.02 -17.99 5.80
C LEU A 527 14.21 -17.00 6.96
N MET A 528 14.11 -17.49 8.19
CA MET A 528 14.34 -16.78 9.45
C MET A 528 14.51 -17.79 10.61
N ASN A 529 14.89 -17.30 11.79
CA ASN A 529 15.04 -18.13 13.01
C ASN A 529 13.70 -18.75 13.46
N GLY A 530 13.76 -19.93 14.07
CA GLY A 530 12.62 -20.60 14.69
C GLY A 530 11.71 -21.30 13.68
N LEU A 531 12.12 -21.46 12.42
CA LEU A 531 11.45 -22.33 11.46
C LEU A 531 11.94 -23.76 11.68
N ASP A 532 11.30 -24.47 12.60
CA ASP A 532 11.63 -25.84 12.99
C ASP A 532 10.79 -26.89 12.26
N TRP A 533 11.00 -28.16 12.62
CA TRP A 533 10.34 -29.32 12.02
C TRP A 533 8.82 -29.34 12.25
N ASP A 534 8.35 -28.86 13.40
CA ASP A 534 6.93 -28.83 13.73
C ASP A 534 6.24 -27.69 12.97
N LEU A 535 6.88 -26.53 12.84
CA LEU A 535 6.31 -25.37 12.18
C LEU A 535 6.25 -25.50 10.66
N VAL A 536 7.19 -26.22 10.04
CA VAL A 536 7.07 -26.54 8.59
C VAL A 536 5.92 -27.50 8.28
N THR A 537 5.36 -28.20 9.27
CA THR A 537 4.18 -29.06 9.06
C THR A 537 2.88 -28.38 9.50
N THR A 538 2.92 -27.60 10.58
CA THR A 538 1.73 -26.98 11.18
C THR A 538 1.42 -25.58 10.67
N ALA A 539 2.44 -24.84 10.23
CA ALA A 539 2.33 -23.43 9.83
C ALA A 539 3.31 -23.10 8.69
N TYR A 540 3.29 -23.88 7.60
CA TYR A 540 4.24 -23.71 6.49
C TYR A 540 4.30 -22.26 5.94
N PRO A 541 5.49 -21.73 5.57
CA PRO A 541 5.61 -20.41 4.96
C PRO A 541 4.77 -20.29 3.69
N LYS A 542 3.89 -19.29 3.63
CA LYS A 542 2.94 -19.11 2.52
C LYS A 542 3.57 -18.32 1.37
N GLY A 543 2.94 -18.41 0.19
CA GLY A 543 3.32 -17.55 -0.94
C GLY A 543 4.53 -18.04 -1.74
N TRP A 544 4.94 -19.30 -1.60
CA TRP A 544 6.02 -19.90 -2.38
C TRP A 544 5.46 -20.88 -3.41
N THR A 545 5.86 -20.74 -4.68
CA THR A 545 5.59 -21.72 -5.73
C THR A 545 6.34 -23.01 -5.45
N TYR A 546 7.64 -22.89 -5.17
CA TYR A 546 8.47 -23.99 -4.68
C TYR A 546 9.49 -23.47 -3.66
N SER A 547 9.77 -24.24 -2.63
CA SER A 547 10.72 -23.84 -1.60
C SER A 547 11.41 -25.02 -0.95
N ASP A 548 12.68 -24.80 -0.60
CA ASP A 548 13.56 -25.69 0.12
C ASP A 548 14.14 -24.93 1.32
N PHE A 549 13.37 -24.88 2.41
CA PHE A 549 13.75 -24.14 3.60
C PHE A 549 14.76 -24.92 4.42
N LEU A 550 15.84 -24.27 4.82
CA LEU A 550 16.77 -24.74 5.85
C LEU A 550 16.09 -24.60 7.21
N VAL A 551 16.05 -25.67 8.00
CA VAL A 551 15.23 -25.75 9.22
C VAL A 551 16.05 -26.00 10.49
N ASP A 552 15.58 -25.42 11.59
CA ASP A 552 16.11 -25.65 12.94
C ASP A 552 15.79 -27.08 13.42
N PRO A 553 16.63 -27.69 14.28
CA PRO A 553 17.80 -27.11 14.97
C PRO A 553 19.11 -27.18 14.16
N ASN A 554 19.05 -27.67 12.92
CA ASN A 554 20.22 -27.95 12.09
C ASN A 554 20.63 -26.79 11.16
N ALA A 555 19.94 -25.65 11.22
CA ALA A 555 20.09 -24.57 10.25
C ALA A 555 21.49 -23.93 10.25
N TYR A 556 22.22 -24.02 11.35
CA TYR A 556 23.53 -23.37 11.52
C TYR A 556 24.72 -24.33 11.50
N LEU A 557 24.48 -25.62 11.21
CA LEU A 557 25.55 -26.61 11.11
C LEU A 557 26.02 -26.70 9.65
N TYR A 558 27.31 -26.48 9.41
CA TYR A 558 27.86 -26.47 8.05
C TYR A 558 27.91 -27.87 7.42
N PHE A 559 27.99 -28.94 8.22
CA PHE A 559 28.09 -30.32 7.74
C PHE A 559 26.89 -31.20 8.10
N ASN A 560 25.84 -30.65 8.72
CA ASN A 560 24.66 -31.42 9.10
C ASN A 560 23.39 -30.58 9.02
N ALA A 561 23.20 -29.93 7.87
CA ALA A 561 22.03 -29.12 7.58
C ALA A 561 20.80 -29.99 7.25
N SER A 562 19.60 -29.52 7.60
CA SER A 562 18.34 -30.18 7.25
C SER A 562 17.42 -29.25 6.48
N PHE A 563 16.70 -29.77 5.48
CA PHE A 563 15.82 -28.99 4.61
C PHE A 563 14.40 -29.54 4.52
N SER A 564 13.41 -28.66 4.38
CA SER A 564 12.01 -29.01 4.14
C SER A 564 11.53 -28.49 2.78
N ALA A 565 11.08 -29.40 1.91
CA ALA A 565 10.65 -29.12 0.55
C ALA A 565 9.11 -29.00 0.44
N ASN A 566 8.62 -27.85 0.01
CA ASN A 566 7.21 -27.54 -0.32
C ASN A 566 6.16 -27.89 0.76
N GLY A 567 6.56 -28.15 2.00
CA GLY A 567 5.65 -28.61 3.06
C GLY A 567 5.03 -29.99 2.76
N THR A 568 5.66 -30.76 1.86
CA THR A 568 5.09 -32.03 1.34
C THR A 568 5.61 -33.28 2.01
N SER A 569 6.70 -33.19 2.79
CA SER A 569 7.19 -34.29 3.63
C SER A 569 6.88 -34.03 5.10
N ASP A 570 6.32 -35.04 5.78
CA ASP A 570 6.11 -35.03 7.23
C ASP A 570 7.43 -34.96 8.02
N THR A 571 8.59 -34.95 7.34
CA THR A 571 9.92 -34.93 7.97
C THR A 571 10.93 -34.18 7.09
N PRO A 572 11.69 -33.23 7.65
CA PRO A 572 12.83 -32.61 6.97
C PRO A 572 13.91 -33.62 6.60
N VAL A 573 14.63 -33.37 5.51
CA VAL A 573 15.70 -34.23 5.01
C VAL A 573 17.04 -33.72 5.54
N SER A 574 17.76 -34.57 6.28
CA SER A 574 19.13 -34.30 6.72
C SER A 574 20.14 -34.55 5.60
N PHE A 575 21.13 -33.67 5.50
CA PHE A 575 22.28 -33.74 4.60
C PHE A 575 23.58 -33.91 5.40
N GLU A 576 23.55 -34.73 6.45
CA GLU A 576 24.74 -35.05 7.26
C GLU A 576 25.93 -35.47 6.37
N GLY A 577 27.09 -34.89 6.64
CA GLY A 577 28.33 -35.08 5.89
C GLY A 577 28.46 -34.23 4.62
N GLN A 578 27.40 -33.54 4.18
CA GLN A 578 27.45 -32.63 3.03
C GLN A 578 27.55 -31.18 3.50
N TYR A 579 28.27 -30.36 2.72
CA TYR A 579 28.48 -28.96 3.08
C TYR A 579 27.25 -28.11 2.76
N GLN A 580 26.73 -27.37 3.74
CA GLN A 580 25.46 -26.66 3.67
C GLN A 580 25.36 -25.74 2.45
N VAL A 581 26.39 -24.91 2.22
CA VAL A 581 26.39 -23.93 1.12
C VAL A 581 26.37 -24.63 -0.25
N ASP A 582 27.03 -25.79 -0.37
CA ASP A 582 26.98 -26.60 -1.60
C ASP A 582 25.58 -27.20 -1.82
N VAL A 583 24.92 -27.68 -0.76
CA VAL A 583 23.52 -28.16 -0.83
C VAL A 583 22.56 -27.02 -1.23
N ILE A 584 22.75 -25.82 -0.68
CA ILE A 584 21.94 -24.64 -1.04
C ILE A 584 22.18 -24.24 -2.49
N LYS A 585 23.44 -24.26 -2.95
CA LYS A 585 23.80 -23.98 -4.36
C LYS A 585 23.07 -24.94 -5.31
N ASP A 586 23.13 -26.24 -5.04
CA ASP A 586 22.50 -27.25 -5.88
C ASP A 586 20.96 -27.11 -5.89
N LYS A 587 20.36 -26.84 -4.73
CA LYS A 587 18.92 -26.56 -4.60
C LYS A 587 18.51 -25.30 -5.34
N ALA A 588 19.27 -24.21 -5.19
CA ALA A 588 19.00 -22.94 -5.85
C ALA A 588 19.09 -23.07 -7.38
N LEU A 589 20.09 -23.78 -7.90
CA LEU A 589 20.20 -24.06 -9.34
C LEU A 589 19.05 -24.94 -9.83
N GLY A 590 18.62 -25.94 -9.04
CA GLY A 590 17.44 -26.75 -9.34
C GLY A 590 16.17 -25.91 -9.42
N LEU A 591 15.89 -25.10 -8.40
CA LEU A 591 14.75 -24.19 -8.37
C LEU A 591 14.81 -23.13 -9.49
N PHE A 592 16.00 -22.67 -9.88
CA PHE A 592 16.16 -21.80 -11.04
C PHE A 592 15.75 -22.49 -12.34
N GLN A 593 16.09 -23.77 -12.53
CA GLN A 593 15.62 -24.54 -13.70
C GLN A 593 14.10 -24.73 -13.70
N GLU A 594 13.50 -25.03 -12.54
CA GLU A 594 12.04 -25.09 -12.39
C GLU A 594 11.40 -23.73 -12.71
N ALA A 595 11.98 -22.65 -12.21
CA ALA A 595 11.52 -21.29 -12.50
C ALA A 595 11.56 -20.97 -13.99
N LEU A 596 12.63 -21.34 -14.70
CA LEU A 596 12.71 -21.19 -16.16
C LEU A 596 11.65 -22.04 -16.88
N ALA A 597 11.42 -23.27 -16.43
CA ALA A 597 10.41 -24.15 -17.01
C ALA A 597 8.99 -23.60 -16.83
N ASP A 598 8.65 -23.15 -15.62
CA ASP A 598 7.35 -22.53 -15.31
C ASP A 598 7.17 -21.19 -16.03
N SER A 599 8.27 -20.50 -16.33
CA SER A 599 8.29 -19.21 -17.03
C SER A 599 8.23 -19.35 -18.55
N ALA A 600 8.08 -20.56 -19.11
CA ALA A 600 8.01 -20.84 -20.55
C ALA A 600 6.85 -20.14 -21.32
N GLY A 601 6.02 -19.34 -20.63
CA GLY A 601 4.99 -18.46 -21.19
C GLY A 601 5.20 -16.94 -20.95
N GLY A 602 6.37 -16.52 -20.45
CA GLY A 602 6.68 -15.11 -20.18
C GLY A 602 6.23 -14.58 -18.81
N LYS A 603 5.92 -15.47 -17.86
CA LYS A 603 5.62 -15.10 -16.47
C LYS A 603 6.94 -14.85 -15.71
N PRO A 604 7.10 -13.76 -14.94
CA PRO A 604 8.34 -13.50 -14.21
C PRO A 604 8.44 -14.35 -12.94
N PHE A 605 9.66 -14.52 -12.42
CA PHE A 605 9.90 -15.21 -11.16
C PHE A 605 10.78 -14.42 -10.20
N PHE A 606 10.64 -14.75 -8.91
CA PHE A 606 11.51 -14.33 -7.82
C PHE A 606 12.20 -15.56 -7.24
N LEU A 607 13.52 -15.53 -7.07
CA LEU A 607 14.30 -16.58 -6.41
C LEU A 607 15.11 -16.00 -5.25
N GLY A 608 14.79 -16.40 -4.02
CA GLY A 608 15.58 -16.10 -2.83
C GLY A 608 16.57 -17.22 -2.52
N ILE A 609 17.83 -16.87 -2.24
CA ILE A 609 18.90 -17.80 -1.89
C ILE A 609 19.58 -17.30 -0.62
N ALA A 610 19.53 -18.07 0.45
CA ALA A 610 19.95 -17.61 1.78
C ALA A 610 20.85 -18.62 2.51
N PRO A 611 22.17 -18.66 2.22
CA PRO A 611 23.13 -19.40 3.01
C PRO A 611 23.33 -18.75 4.39
N THR A 612 23.62 -19.55 5.43
CA THR A 612 23.94 -18.98 6.76
C THR A 612 25.41 -18.58 6.90
N ALA A 613 26.23 -18.75 5.87
CA ALA A 613 27.60 -18.26 5.91
C ALA A 613 27.65 -16.72 5.81
N PRO A 614 28.54 -16.03 6.54
CA PRO A 614 29.59 -16.52 7.45
C PRO A 614 29.23 -16.64 8.96
N HIS A 615 27.98 -16.89 9.33
CA HIS A 615 27.57 -17.03 10.74
C HIS A 615 28.40 -18.10 11.49
N MET A 616 28.56 -17.90 12.81
CA MET A 616 29.11 -18.89 13.75
C MET A 616 28.28 -20.18 13.73
N GLU A 617 28.87 -21.33 14.08
CA GLU A 617 28.06 -22.52 14.29
C GLU A 617 27.29 -22.42 15.61
N VAL A 618 26.02 -22.80 15.58
CA VAL A 618 25.18 -22.92 16.77
C VAL A 618 25.03 -24.40 17.11
N GLN A 619 25.60 -24.80 18.24
CA GLN A 619 25.55 -26.18 18.72
C GLN A 619 24.19 -26.49 19.36
N PHE A 620 23.85 -27.76 19.52
CA PHE A 620 22.55 -28.18 20.09
C PHE A 620 22.31 -27.72 21.54
N ASP A 621 23.37 -27.40 22.29
CA ASP A 621 23.28 -26.83 23.63
C ASP A 621 23.16 -25.28 23.63
N GLY A 622 23.17 -24.68 22.44
CA GLY A 622 23.17 -23.23 22.22
C GLY A 622 24.53 -22.58 22.25
N SER A 623 25.60 -23.30 22.54
CA SER A 623 26.93 -22.69 22.46
C SER A 623 27.30 -22.33 21.03
N PHE A 624 28.07 -21.25 20.89
CA PHE A 624 28.62 -20.80 19.62
C PHE A 624 30.04 -21.32 19.44
N THR A 625 30.32 -21.88 18.27
CA THR A 625 31.67 -22.29 17.85
C THR A 625 32.07 -21.60 16.55
N GLU A 626 33.38 -21.59 16.27
CA GLU A 626 33.88 -21.00 15.03
C GLU A 626 33.23 -21.65 13.78
N PRO A 627 33.00 -20.89 12.70
CA PRO A 627 32.48 -21.45 11.46
C PRO A 627 33.42 -22.54 10.94
N LEU A 628 32.85 -23.64 10.45
CA LEU A 628 33.64 -24.75 9.95
C LEU A 628 33.84 -24.64 8.44
N PRO A 629 35.07 -24.46 7.94
CA PRO A 629 35.34 -24.39 6.51
C PRO A 629 35.18 -25.77 5.86
N ARG A 630 34.84 -25.78 4.56
CA ARG A 630 34.97 -26.97 3.73
C ARG A 630 36.43 -27.41 3.71
N SER A 631 36.68 -28.72 3.65
CA SER A 631 38.04 -29.29 3.74
C SER A 631 39.04 -28.72 2.73
N GLN A 632 38.60 -28.33 1.53
CA GLN A 632 39.49 -27.75 0.51
C GLN A 632 39.86 -26.29 0.76
N ASP A 633 39.06 -25.59 1.57
CA ASP A 633 39.22 -24.16 1.87
C ASP A 633 39.89 -23.94 3.23
N ALA A 634 40.13 -25.03 3.99
CA ALA A 634 40.63 -25.01 5.36
C ALA A 634 42.01 -24.35 5.52
N ASP A 635 42.86 -24.43 4.48
CA ASP A 635 44.22 -23.90 4.49
C ASP A 635 44.32 -22.51 3.82
N LEU A 636 43.19 -21.88 3.45
CA LEU A 636 43.21 -20.54 2.88
C LEU A 636 43.44 -19.49 3.99
N PHE A 637 44.07 -18.36 3.63
CA PHE A 637 44.17 -17.16 4.48
C PHE A 637 44.84 -17.37 5.86
N GLU A 638 45.74 -18.35 6.01
CA GLU A 638 46.37 -18.69 7.31
C GLU A 638 46.99 -17.48 8.03
N GLU A 639 47.63 -16.58 7.28
CA GLU A 639 48.34 -15.41 7.80
C GLU A 639 47.47 -14.13 7.87
N VAL A 640 46.20 -14.22 7.47
CA VAL A 640 45.30 -13.07 7.48
C VAL A 640 44.83 -12.81 8.92
N GLN A 641 44.84 -11.54 9.31
CA GLN A 641 44.30 -11.06 10.57
C GLN A 641 43.10 -10.16 10.30
N VAL A 642 42.19 -10.02 11.27
CA VAL A 642 41.13 -9.02 11.15
C VAL A 642 41.76 -7.63 11.03
N PRO A 643 41.24 -6.72 10.18
CA PRO A 643 41.76 -5.37 10.12
C PRO A 643 41.83 -4.73 11.51
N ARG A 644 43.04 -4.31 11.91
CA ARG A 644 43.28 -3.57 13.16
C ARG A 644 42.87 -2.10 12.96
N ALA A 645 41.60 -1.89 12.66
CA ALA A 645 41.01 -0.57 12.50
C ALA A 645 41.20 0.26 13.79
N PRO A 646 41.12 1.60 13.73
CA PRO A 646 41.22 2.44 14.93
C PRO A 646 40.27 2.08 16.07
N SER A 647 39.08 1.52 15.78
CA SER A 647 38.13 1.01 16.77
C SER A 647 38.55 -0.33 17.42
N PHE A 648 39.52 -1.05 16.86
CA PHE A 648 39.90 -2.38 17.29
C PHE A 648 40.54 -2.36 18.68
N ASN A 649 39.88 -3.00 19.64
CA ASN A 649 40.30 -3.11 21.04
C ASN A 649 40.52 -1.75 21.75
N VAL A 650 39.88 -0.68 21.26
CA VAL A 650 39.98 0.67 21.81
C VAL A 650 38.69 1.05 22.52
N GLN A 651 38.80 1.66 23.70
CA GLN A 651 37.67 2.27 24.38
C GLN A 651 37.34 3.62 23.74
N SER A 652 36.12 3.80 23.23
CA SER A 652 35.69 5.11 22.74
C SER A 652 35.66 6.16 23.86
N GLN A 653 36.10 7.39 23.54
CA GLN A 653 35.93 8.54 24.41
C GLN A 653 34.45 8.87 24.54
N GLY A 654 33.93 8.87 25.76
CA GLY A 654 32.50 9.07 26.01
C GLY A 654 31.65 7.85 25.64
N ALA A 655 32.23 6.65 25.68
CA ALA A 655 31.51 5.40 25.53
C ALA A 655 30.28 5.34 26.45
N VAL A 656 29.23 4.68 25.96
CA VAL A 656 27.89 4.68 26.54
C VAL A 656 27.50 3.27 26.99
N SER A 657 26.52 3.19 27.88
CA SER A 657 25.95 1.94 28.36
C SER A 657 27.02 1.01 28.93
N TRP A 658 26.88 -0.31 28.74
CA TRP A 658 27.84 -1.33 29.19
C TRP A 658 29.19 -1.27 28.47
N LEU A 659 29.28 -0.61 27.31
CA LEU A 659 30.51 -0.58 26.51
C LEU A 659 31.63 0.17 27.22
N LYS A 660 31.30 1.13 28.08
CA LYS A 660 32.29 1.90 28.87
C LYS A 660 32.99 1.08 29.96
N GLU A 661 32.39 -0.05 30.34
CA GLU A 661 32.89 -0.95 31.37
C GLU A 661 33.66 -2.14 30.77
N LEU A 662 33.85 -2.18 29.45
CA LEU A 662 34.57 -3.27 28.79
C LEU A 662 36.07 -3.17 29.02
N ASP A 663 36.63 -4.25 29.53
CA ASP A 663 38.07 -4.45 29.64
C ASP A 663 38.72 -4.55 28.26
N GLU A 664 39.98 -4.16 28.18
CA GLU A 664 40.78 -4.38 26.99
C GLU A 664 40.94 -5.89 26.74
N LEU A 665 40.70 -6.32 25.49
CA LEU A 665 40.85 -7.70 25.07
C LEU A 665 42.32 -8.13 25.22
N ASN A 666 42.53 -9.24 25.92
CA ASN A 666 43.85 -9.83 26.05
C ASN A 666 44.28 -10.56 24.78
N SER A 667 45.57 -10.93 24.69
CA SER A 667 46.13 -11.58 23.49
C SER A 667 45.42 -12.87 23.10
N THR A 668 44.94 -13.67 24.06
CA THR A 668 44.22 -14.91 23.76
C THR A 668 42.91 -14.65 23.03
N VAL A 669 42.16 -13.61 23.43
CA VAL A 669 40.92 -13.23 22.76
C VAL A 669 41.19 -12.59 21.40
N VAL A 670 42.25 -11.79 21.29
CA VAL A 670 42.68 -11.20 20.00
C VAL A 670 43.09 -12.29 18.99
N ASP A 671 43.86 -13.29 19.43
CA ASP A 671 44.24 -14.43 18.58
C ASP A 671 43.01 -15.25 18.15
N TYR A 672 42.03 -15.41 19.05
CA TYR A 672 40.75 -16.06 18.74
C TYR A 672 39.94 -15.26 17.72
N ILE A 673 39.89 -13.93 17.82
CA ILE A 673 39.23 -13.08 16.85
C ILE A 673 39.86 -13.22 15.46
N ASP A 674 41.18 -13.27 15.36
CA ASP A 674 41.88 -13.52 14.09
C ASP A 674 41.50 -14.90 13.53
N GLN A 675 41.42 -15.91 14.38
CA GLN A 675 40.98 -17.25 13.99
C GLN A 675 39.55 -17.24 13.45
N VAL A 676 38.60 -16.64 14.15
CA VAL A 676 37.21 -16.50 13.72
C VAL A 676 37.14 -15.74 12.40
N TYR A 677 37.91 -14.67 12.24
CA TYR A 677 37.96 -13.91 10.99
C TYR A 677 38.42 -14.79 9.81
N ARG A 678 39.51 -15.55 9.96
CA ARG A 678 39.96 -16.50 8.93
C ARG A 678 38.88 -17.52 8.59
N GLN A 679 38.23 -18.12 9.59
CA GLN A 679 37.16 -19.08 9.36
C GLN A 679 35.99 -18.47 8.60
N ARG A 680 35.59 -17.24 8.95
CA ARG A 680 34.54 -16.49 8.24
C ARG A 680 34.89 -16.24 6.77
N LEU A 681 36.14 -15.86 6.47
CA LEU A 681 36.61 -15.70 5.08
C LEU A 681 36.59 -17.02 4.31
N ARG A 682 36.92 -18.15 4.97
CA ARG A 682 36.93 -19.48 4.35
C ARG A 682 35.52 -20.00 4.04
N VAL A 683 34.57 -19.84 4.95
CA VAL A 683 33.17 -20.25 4.71
C VAL A 683 32.46 -19.36 3.67
N LEU A 684 32.99 -18.17 3.38
CA LEU A 684 32.53 -17.33 2.27
C LEU A 684 32.99 -17.82 0.89
N GLN A 685 34.05 -18.64 0.78
CA GLN A 685 34.52 -19.15 -0.52
C GLN A 685 33.46 -19.99 -1.26
N PRO A 686 32.73 -20.92 -0.62
CA PRO A 686 31.63 -21.61 -1.29
C PRO A 686 30.43 -20.69 -1.58
N VAL A 687 30.25 -19.58 -0.86
CA VAL A 687 29.26 -18.55 -1.24
C VAL A 687 29.70 -17.83 -2.50
N ASP A 688 30.99 -17.49 -2.62
CA ASP A 688 31.56 -16.87 -3.81
C ASP A 688 31.38 -17.76 -5.06
N GLU A 689 31.54 -19.08 -4.89
CA GLU A 689 31.23 -20.09 -5.91
C GLU A 689 29.74 -20.21 -6.22
N LEU A 690 28.87 -20.16 -5.22
CA LEU A 690 27.42 -20.19 -5.39
C LEU A 690 26.96 -19.00 -6.24
N VAL A 691 27.40 -17.78 -5.91
CA VAL A 691 27.06 -16.56 -6.66
C VAL A 691 27.53 -16.71 -8.11
N GLU A 692 28.78 -17.12 -8.33
CA GLU A 692 29.30 -17.34 -9.69
C GLU A 692 28.44 -18.33 -10.47
N ALA A 693 28.09 -19.48 -9.87
CA ALA A 693 27.29 -20.52 -10.52
C ALA A 693 25.88 -20.03 -10.89
N VAL A 694 25.21 -19.31 -10.00
CA VAL A 694 23.88 -18.74 -10.25
C VAL A 694 23.93 -17.72 -11.39
N ILE A 695 24.90 -16.81 -11.37
CA ILE A 695 25.06 -15.80 -12.42
C ILE A 695 25.42 -16.44 -13.77
N GLN A 696 26.28 -17.46 -13.79
CA GLN A 696 26.57 -18.22 -15.01
C GLN A 696 25.32 -18.93 -15.56
N ALA A 697 24.47 -19.46 -14.69
CA ALA A 697 23.20 -20.08 -15.09
C ALA A 697 22.22 -19.04 -15.67
N VAL A 698 22.14 -17.85 -15.08
CA VAL A 698 21.37 -16.70 -15.58
C VAL A 698 21.85 -16.27 -16.96
N GLU A 699 23.16 -16.05 -17.12
CA GLU A 699 23.77 -15.64 -18.39
C GLU A 699 23.55 -16.68 -19.50
N SER A 700 23.57 -17.96 -19.15
CA SER A 700 23.33 -19.06 -20.09
C SER A 700 21.86 -19.18 -20.53
N ALA A 701 20.91 -18.76 -19.68
CA ALA A 701 19.48 -18.85 -19.96
C ALA A 701 18.97 -17.70 -20.86
N GLY A 702 19.65 -16.53 -20.86
CA GLY A 702 19.29 -15.37 -21.66
C GLY A 702 18.06 -14.50 -21.28
N PRO A 703 17.38 -14.63 -20.11
CA PRO A 703 16.34 -13.68 -19.72
C PRO A 703 16.90 -12.37 -19.15
N GLU A 704 16.09 -11.30 -19.18
CA GLU A 704 16.35 -10.06 -18.46
C GLU A 704 16.16 -10.29 -16.94
N VAL A 705 17.26 -10.56 -16.23
CA VAL A 705 17.28 -10.79 -14.77
C VAL A 705 17.91 -9.61 -14.05
N ALA A 706 17.28 -9.17 -12.96
CA ALA A 706 17.88 -8.28 -11.96
C ALA A 706 18.36 -9.12 -10.77
N ASP A 707 19.65 -9.02 -10.44
CA ASP A 707 20.33 -9.78 -9.40
C ASP A 707 20.74 -8.84 -8.26
N ASN A 708 20.31 -9.14 -7.04
CA ASN A 708 20.64 -8.41 -5.83
C ASN A 708 21.41 -9.32 -4.87
N THR A 709 22.56 -8.89 -4.34
CA THR A 709 23.30 -9.59 -3.29
C THR A 709 23.50 -8.67 -2.11
N THR A 710 23.11 -9.14 -0.92
CA THR A 710 23.23 -8.38 0.33
C THR A 710 23.38 -9.29 1.55
N SER A 711 23.45 -8.71 2.75
CA SER A 711 23.48 -9.43 4.03
C SER A 711 22.39 -8.93 4.99
N ASP A 712 21.93 -9.78 5.90
CA ASP A 712 20.89 -9.44 6.87
C ASP A 712 21.38 -8.53 8.00
N ASN A 713 22.63 -8.68 8.43
CA ASN A 713 23.30 -7.82 9.39
C ASN A 713 24.83 -7.95 9.28
N GLY A 714 25.55 -7.00 9.87
CA GLY A 714 27.00 -7.06 10.04
C GLY A 714 27.40 -7.85 11.29
N TYR A 715 28.71 -7.87 11.55
CA TYR A 715 29.33 -8.63 12.62
C TYR A 715 30.62 -7.96 13.09
N ALA A 716 30.73 -7.75 14.40
CA ALA A 716 31.87 -7.09 15.01
C ALA A 716 32.93 -8.11 15.48
N LEU A 717 34.19 -7.77 15.21
CA LEU A 717 35.36 -8.58 15.55
C LEU A 717 36.41 -7.70 16.23
N GLY A 718 36.21 -7.42 17.52
CA GLY A 718 37.14 -6.62 18.33
C GLY A 718 36.88 -5.12 18.36
N SER A 719 35.97 -4.58 17.55
CA SER A 719 35.65 -3.15 17.57
C SER A 719 35.06 -2.75 18.93
N HIS A 720 35.51 -1.61 19.47
CA HIS A 720 35.08 -1.09 20.76
C HIS A 720 35.29 -2.09 21.93
N ARG A 721 36.37 -2.89 21.86
CA ARG A 721 36.72 -3.94 22.84
C ARG A 721 35.73 -5.08 22.94
N ARG A 722 34.88 -5.28 21.93
CA ARG A 722 33.89 -6.36 21.96
C ARG A 722 34.48 -7.69 21.52
N ASN A 723 34.04 -8.77 22.16
CA ASN A 723 34.15 -10.11 21.60
C ASN A 723 33.46 -10.20 20.22
N PRO A 724 33.64 -11.30 19.46
CA PRO A 724 32.79 -11.58 18.31
C PRO A 724 31.32 -11.35 18.66
N SER A 725 30.62 -10.45 17.97
CA SER A 725 29.31 -9.96 18.43
C SER A 725 28.50 -9.27 17.34
N LYS A 726 27.23 -9.06 17.64
CA LYS A 726 26.29 -8.22 16.88
C LYS A 726 25.24 -7.62 17.83
N SER A 727 24.34 -6.80 17.30
CA SER A 727 23.20 -6.15 17.99
C SER A 727 23.48 -4.74 18.51
N LEU A 728 24.31 -3.95 17.82
CA LEU A 728 24.59 -2.55 18.17
C LEU A 728 24.51 -1.62 16.94
N PRO A 729 24.36 -0.30 17.13
CA PRO A 729 24.28 0.67 16.03
C PRO A 729 25.65 1.10 15.45
N TYR A 730 26.71 0.31 15.68
CA TYR A 730 28.05 0.56 15.16
C TYR A 730 28.19 0.06 13.72
N GLU A 731 29.04 0.70 12.93
CA GLU A 731 29.18 0.40 11.50
C GLU A 731 29.55 -1.06 11.23
N GLU A 732 30.29 -1.74 12.12
CA GLU A 732 30.58 -3.17 11.97
C GLU A 732 29.33 -4.05 12.04
N ASP A 733 28.29 -3.59 12.74
CA ASP A 733 27.04 -4.33 12.97
C ASP A 733 25.95 -3.98 11.96
N VAL A 734 25.83 -2.71 11.56
CA VAL A 734 24.71 -2.25 10.71
C VAL A 734 25.10 -2.00 9.26
N LEU A 735 26.37 -1.72 8.94
CA LEU A 735 26.77 -1.46 7.55
C LEU A 735 27.05 -2.78 6.83
N VAL A 736 26.12 -3.16 5.95
CA VAL A 736 26.12 -4.43 5.23
C VAL A 736 26.33 -4.22 3.73
N PRO A 737 26.94 -5.18 3.01
CA PRO A 737 27.14 -5.04 1.58
C PRO A 737 25.80 -5.05 0.83
N LEU A 738 25.66 -4.22 -0.20
CA LEU A 738 24.61 -4.34 -1.21
C LEU A 738 25.21 -4.15 -2.60
N LEU A 739 25.12 -5.19 -3.40
CA LEU A 739 25.55 -5.23 -4.80
C LEU A 739 24.31 -5.51 -5.66
N ILE A 740 24.07 -4.66 -6.65
CA ILE A 740 22.92 -4.80 -7.55
C ILE A 740 23.40 -4.83 -9.00
N ARG A 741 22.99 -5.85 -9.74
CA ARG A 741 23.24 -6.02 -11.18
C ARG A 741 21.90 -6.15 -11.90
N GLY A 742 21.78 -5.52 -13.08
CA GLY A 742 20.56 -5.67 -13.88
C GLY A 742 20.59 -4.83 -15.16
N PRO A 743 19.58 -4.97 -16.04
CA PRO A 743 19.58 -4.34 -17.37
C PRO A 743 19.65 -2.81 -17.34
N THR A 744 19.06 -2.18 -16.33
CA THR A 744 19.00 -0.72 -16.15
C THR A 744 19.98 -0.18 -15.12
N ILE A 745 20.82 -1.04 -14.55
CA ILE A 745 21.73 -0.71 -13.45
C ILE A 745 23.10 -0.34 -14.03
N ALA A 746 23.67 0.77 -13.55
CA ALA A 746 24.98 1.21 -14.00
C ALA A 746 26.05 0.16 -13.66
N LYS A 747 26.91 -0.15 -14.62
CA LYS A 747 28.02 -1.11 -14.44
C LYS A 747 29.22 -0.45 -13.81
N ASN A 748 29.92 -1.18 -12.94
CA ASN A 748 31.13 -0.73 -12.25
C ASN A 748 30.94 0.64 -11.59
N ALA A 749 29.75 0.84 -11.01
CA ALA A 749 29.36 2.07 -10.35
C ALA A 749 29.35 1.88 -8.84
N VAL A 750 29.54 2.98 -8.12
CA VAL A 750 29.47 3.02 -6.66
C VAL A 750 28.51 4.13 -6.27
N ASN A 751 27.49 3.81 -5.48
CA ASN A 751 26.54 4.78 -4.97
C ASN A 751 26.93 5.22 -3.56
N THR A 752 27.20 6.51 -3.43
CA THR A 752 27.50 7.20 -2.17
C THR A 752 26.57 8.39 -1.93
N GLU A 753 25.54 8.54 -2.75
CA GLU A 753 24.72 9.75 -2.82
C GLU A 753 23.72 9.88 -1.66
N ASP A 754 23.29 8.75 -1.12
CA ASP A 754 22.29 8.68 -0.04
C ASP A 754 22.55 7.48 0.90
N VAL A 755 21.71 7.32 1.93
CA VAL A 755 21.63 6.12 2.78
C VAL A 755 20.45 5.25 2.35
N TYR A 756 20.61 3.94 2.49
CA TYR A 756 19.61 2.94 2.09
C TYR A 756 19.48 1.88 3.18
N THR A 757 18.32 1.25 3.29
CA THR A 757 18.06 0.23 4.31
C THR A 757 17.43 -1.04 3.73
N MET A 758 17.43 -2.13 4.50
CA MET A 758 16.69 -3.35 4.10
C MET A 758 15.20 -3.11 3.87
N THR A 759 14.58 -2.15 4.57
CA THR A 759 13.19 -1.77 4.30
C THR A 759 13.03 -1.14 2.90
N ASP A 760 13.97 -0.28 2.51
CA ASP A 760 14.02 0.32 1.17
C ASP A 760 14.26 -0.74 0.08
N LEU A 761 15.07 -1.76 0.37
CA LEU A 761 15.32 -2.86 -0.57
C LEU A 761 14.05 -3.69 -0.78
N GLY A 762 13.33 -4.03 0.29
CA GLY A 762 12.03 -4.70 0.21
C GLY A 762 11.03 -3.91 -0.63
N ALA A 763 10.90 -2.60 -0.36
CA ALA A 763 10.05 -1.70 -1.14
C ALA A 763 10.49 -1.63 -2.62
N SER A 764 11.79 -1.61 -2.89
CA SER A 764 12.34 -1.57 -4.25
C SER A 764 12.09 -2.86 -5.03
N ILE A 765 12.18 -4.03 -4.39
CA ILE A 765 11.84 -5.32 -5.02
C ILE A 765 10.35 -5.34 -5.40
N LEU A 766 9.47 -4.88 -4.51
CA LEU A 766 8.03 -4.76 -4.79
C LEU A 766 7.75 -3.76 -5.93
N GLY A 767 8.45 -2.63 -5.95
CA GLY A 767 8.38 -1.65 -7.03
C GLY A 767 8.81 -2.23 -8.38
N LEU A 768 9.93 -2.95 -8.43
CA LEU A 768 10.41 -3.64 -9.65
C LEU A 768 9.43 -4.70 -10.14
N ALA A 769 8.76 -5.40 -9.22
CA ALA A 769 7.73 -6.38 -9.54
C ALA A 769 6.43 -5.75 -10.04
N GLY A 770 6.27 -4.43 -9.88
CA GLY A 770 5.00 -3.73 -10.12
C GLY A 770 3.91 -4.22 -9.18
N ALA A 771 4.27 -4.52 -7.92
CA ALA A 771 3.30 -4.79 -6.85
C ALA A 771 2.58 -3.49 -6.46
N ASN A 772 1.33 -3.59 -6.02
CA ASN A 772 0.57 -2.41 -5.59
C ASN A 772 0.98 -1.98 -4.18
N VAL A 773 2.13 -1.31 -4.06
CA VAL A 773 2.76 -0.97 -2.78
C VAL A 773 1.89 -0.10 -1.85
N ASP A 774 0.93 0.65 -2.40
CA ASP A 774 0.01 1.50 -1.65
C ASP A 774 -0.97 0.68 -0.77
N GLU A 775 -1.15 -0.62 -1.06
CA GLU A 775 -2.00 -1.52 -0.27
C GLU A 775 -1.29 -2.09 0.96
N TYR A 776 0.03 -1.96 1.11
CA TYR A 776 0.82 -2.78 2.05
C TYR A 776 1.46 -2.04 3.24
N ALA A 777 1.17 -0.75 3.46
CA ALA A 777 1.73 0.05 4.57
C ALA A 777 3.26 -0.10 4.75
N LEU A 778 4.01 0.17 3.68
CA LEU A 778 5.47 0.05 3.66
C LEU A 778 6.14 1.25 4.35
N ASP A 779 7.16 0.99 5.15
CA ASP A 779 7.96 2.04 5.80
C ASP A 779 9.17 2.45 4.96
N GLY A 780 9.65 1.55 4.10
CA GLY A 780 10.78 1.78 3.21
C GLY A 780 10.39 2.50 1.91
N ARG A 781 11.34 3.22 1.32
CA ARG A 781 11.16 3.99 0.08
C ARG A 781 11.93 3.36 -1.08
N MET A 782 11.28 3.21 -2.23
CA MET A 782 11.91 2.65 -3.44
C MET A 782 13.10 3.48 -3.94
N PHE A 783 14.16 2.84 -4.44
CA PHE A 783 15.33 3.52 -5.04
C PHE A 783 15.84 2.89 -6.34
N LEU A 784 15.20 1.82 -6.82
CA LEU A 784 15.55 1.15 -8.09
C LEU A 784 14.60 1.52 -9.24
N SER A 785 13.65 2.43 -9.01
CA SER A 785 12.72 2.95 -10.02
C SER A 785 13.11 4.36 -10.49
N SER A 786 12.56 4.79 -11.63
CA SER A 786 12.82 6.12 -12.21
C SER A 786 12.23 7.29 -11.40
N GLU A 787 11.50 7.03 -10.33
CA GLU A 787 10.89 8.02 -9.45
C GLU A 787 11.82 8.31 -8.26
N ASN A 788 12.96 8.94 -8.54
CA ASN A 788 13.77 9.52 -7.47
C ASN A 788 13.14 10.84 -7.03
N THR A 789 12.72 10.93 -5.76
CA THR A 789 12.36 12.21 -5.13
C THR A 789 13.62 12.90 -4.60
N ASP A 790 13.65 14.22 -4.67
CA ASP A 790 14.79 15.04 -4.20
C ASP A 790 14.93 15.09 -2.66
N GLN A 791 14.10 14.38 -1.89
CA GLN A 791 14.20 14.34 -0.43
C GLN A 791 15.30 13.37 0.04
N PRO A 792 16.23 13.81 0.92
CA PRO A 792 17.27 12.94 1.48
C PRO A 792 16.68 11.81 2.34
N ARG A 793 17.31 10.63 2.30
CA ARG A 793 16.93 9.50 3.16
C ARG A 793 17.57 9.57 4.53
N HIS A 794 17.08 8.71 5.41
CA HIS A 794 17.67 8.40 6.69
C HIS A 794 17.66 6.88 6.90
N ALA A 795 18.55 6.39 7.77
CA ALA A 795 18.50 5.00 8.21
C ALA A 795 18.26 4.95 9.71
N LEU A 796 17.15 4.34 10.11
CA LEU A 796 16.86 4.00 11.50
C LEU A 796 17.47 2.63 11.81
N ALA A 797 18.18 2.52 12.93
CA ALA A 797 18.64 1.24 13.48
C ALA A 797 18.16 1.09 14.93
N GLU A 798 17.53 -0.06 15.22
CA GLU A 798 16.78 -0.31 16.44
C GLU A 798 17.23 -1.60 17.13
N PHE A 799 17.39 -1.56 18.45
CA PHE A 799 17.93 -2.66 19.23
C PHE A 799 17.22 -2.82 20.56
N TRP A 800 16.82 -4.04 20.89
CA TRP A 800 16.08 -4.35 22.13
C TRP A 800 16.70 -5.52 22.91
N ASN A 801 17.96 -5.84 22.68
CA ASN A 801 18.56 -7.11 23.05
C ASN A 801 19.44 -6.99 24.30
N PRO A 802 19.80 -8.10 24.98
CA PRO A 802 20.72 -8.06 26.11
C PRO A 802 22.20 -7.81 25.73
N GLY A 803 22.52 -7.51 24.46
CA GLY A 803 23.89 -7.43 23.91
C GLY A 803 24.48 -8.82 23.68
N PHE A 804 24.61 -9.22 22.42
CA PHE A 804 25.03 -10.58 22.03
C PHE A 804 26.54 -10.64 21.84
N GLU A 805 27.24 -11.41 22.67
CA GLU A 805 28.62 -11.84 22.40
C GLU A 805 28.61 -13.34 22.10
N GLU A 806 29.36 -13.74 21.07
CA GLU A 806 29.43 -15.09 20.55
C GLU A 806 30.85 -15.67 20.74
N GLY A 807 30.90 -16.99 20.92
CA GLY A 807 32.13 -17.74 21.13
C GLY A 807 32.48 -17.98 22.60
N PRO A 808 33.57 -18.71 22.87
CA PRO A 808 33.90 -19.24 24.19
C PRO A 808 34.41 -18.18 25.19
N TYR A 809 34.70 -16.97 24.72
CA TYR A 809 35.20 -15.86 25.54
C TYR A 809 34.14 -14.79 25.83
N ALA A 810 32.91 -14.99 25.35
CA ALA A 810 31.77 -14.16 25.73
C ALA A 810 31.60 -14.19 27.26
N GLY A 811 31.55 -13.03 27.91
CA GLY A 811 31.20 -12.95 29.32
C GLY A 811 29.80 -13.54 29.51
N ALA A 812 29.50 -14.21 30.65
CA ALA A 812 28.26 -14.98 30.89
C ALA A 812 26.99 -14.28 30.38
N SER A 813 26.68 -14.46 29.11
CA SER A 813 25.63 -13.77 28.36
C SER A 813 24.66 -14.85 27.91
N VAL A 814 23.71 -15.13 28.81
CA VAL A 814 22.27 -15.35 28.55
C VAL A 814 21.89 -16.10 27.28
N PHE A 815 22.61 -17.16 26.91
CA PHE A 815 22.18 -18.07 25.87
C PHE A 815 22.25 -19.50 26.41
N SER A 816 21.15 -19.96 27.01
CA SER A 816 20.83 -21.38 26.96
C SER A 816 19.72 -21.53 25.94
N LEU A 817 19.96 -22.27 24.86
CA LEU A 817 18.91 -22.76 23.95
C LEU A 817 18.07 -23.85 24.64
N ASP A 818 17.58 -23.58 25.84
CA ASP A 818 16.44 -24.30 26.37
C ASP A 818 15.24 -23.59 25.72
N PHE A 819 14.85 -24.04 24.52
CA PHE A 819 13.70 -23.53 23.75
C PHE A 819 12.53 -23.25 24.73
N GLY A 820 12.28 -21.97 25.02
CA GLY A 820 11.25 -21.54 25.97
C GLY A 820 11.71 -20.95 27.32
N LYS A 821 13.00 -20.72 27.58
CA LYS A 821 13.46 -20.00 28.79
C LYS A 821 14.53 -18.95 28.49
N VAL A 822 14.08 -17.75 28.12
CA VAL A 822 14.91 -16.54 28.29
C VAL A 822 15.23 -16.40 29.78
N ALA A 823 16.52 -16.29 30.14
CA ALA A 823 16.88 -16.06 31.54
C ALA A 823 16.23 -14.74 31.99
N HIS A 824 15.21 -14.84 32.85
CA HIS A 824 14.41 -13.74 33.41
C HIS A 824 15.21 -12.65 34.16
N GLN A 825 16.55 -12.66 34.10
CA GLN A 825 17.43 -11.81 34.89
C GLN A 825 18.32 -10.88 34.05
N SER A 826 18.23 -10.89 32.71
CA SER A 826 18.97 -9.91 31.89
C SER A 826 18.17 -8.62 31.70
N THR A 827 18.75 -7.50 32.14
CA THR A 827 18.25 -6.16 31.79
C THR A 827 18.48 -5.92 30.29
N GLY A 828 17.47 -5.43 29.57
CA GLY A 828 17.61 -5.14 28.14
C GLY A 828 18.67 -4.06 27.88
N ARG A 829 19.36 -4.12 26.74
CA ARG A 829 20.35 -3.12 26.33
C ARG A 829 19.86 -2.44 25.07
N LYS A 830 18.86 -1.58 25.26
CA LYS A 830 18.08 -0.98 24.19
C LYS A 830 18.69 0.33 23.70
N VAL A 831 18.72 0.51 22.39
CA VAL A 831 19.18 1.73 21.72
C VAL A 831 18.44 1.90 20.40
N ILE A 832 18.10 3.14 20.07
CA ILE A 832 17.55 3.54 18.78
C ILE A 832 18.49 4.61 18.25
N SER A 833 18.91 4.45 17.01
CA SER A 833 19.87 5.33 16.36
C SER A 833 19.45 5.67 14.95
N LEU A 834 20.01 6.75 14.45
CA LEU A 834 19.61 7.39 13.22
C LEU A 834 20.88 7.79 12.44
N ARG A 835 20.90 7.50 11.13
CA ARG A 835 21.90 8.00 10.16
C ARG A 835 21.27 9.00 9.22
N LEU A 836 21.96 10.10 8.95
CA LEU A 836 21.55 11.16 8.02
C LEU A 836 22.74 11.70 7.23
N LEU A 837 22.48 12.17 6.02
CA LEU A 837 23.47 12.82 5.17
C LEU A 837 23.19 14.30 4.94
N LYS A 838 24.23 15.01 4.45
CA LYS A 838 24.20 16.37 3.88
C LYS A 838 23.64 17.42 4.84
N THR A 839 24.43 17.79 5.85
CA THR A 839 24.19 19.02 6.63
C THR A 839 25.31 20.03 6.42
N ALA A 840 25.01 21.16 5.80
CA ALA A 840 25.90 22.31 5.77
C ALA A 840 25.30 23.44 6.60
N TYR A 841 25.86 23.73 7.77
CA TYR A 841 25.42 24.88 8.57
C TYR A 841 26.57 25.48 9.41
N ARG A 842 26.95 26.72 9.12
CA ARG A 842 27.98 27.50 9.85
C ARG A 842 29.27 26.72 10.12
N SER A 843 29.66 26.47 11.36
CA SER A 843 30.89 25.73 11.72
C SER A 843 30.77 24.22 11.48
N VAL A 844 29.54 23.73 11.33
CA VAL A 844 29.18 22.31 11.26
C VAL A 844 28.99 21.93 9.80
N HIS A 845 30.10 21.52 9.17
CA HIS A 845 30.13 21.01 7.80
C HIS A 845 30.34 19.51 7.86
N VAL A 846 29.27 18.76 8.08
CA VAL A 846 29.35 17.32 8.24
C VAL A 846 28.41 16.67 7.23
N GLU A 847 28.99 15.80 6.42
CA GLU A 847 28.27 15.12 5.35
C GLU A 847 27.50 13.90 5.86
N ASN A 848 27.87 13.32 7.01
CA ASN A 848 27.31 12.08 7.53
C ASN A 848 27.26 12.06 9.07
N TRP A 849 26.05 11.94 9.64
CA TRP A 849 25.82 11.88 11.09
C TRP A 849 25.34 10.52 11.54
N MET A 850 25.80 10.11 12.72
CA MET A 850 25.12 9.13 13.56
C MET A 850 24.66 9.79 14.86
N TYR A 851 23.41 9.58 15.24
CA TYR A 851 22.90 9.90 16.57
C TYR A 851 22.16 8.71 17.18
N GLY A 852 22.46 8.37 18.43
CA GLY A 852 21.83 7.27 19.16
C GLY A 852 21.46 7.64 20.59
N VAL A 853 20.33 7.09 21.07
CA VAL A 853 19.88 7.25 22.45
C VAL A 853 19.65 5.88 23.07
N TRP A 854 20.28 5.67 24.22
CA TRP A 854 20.28 4.41 24.96
C TRP A 854 19.26 4.41 26.09
N CYS A 855 18.77 3.23 26.45
CA CYS A 855 17.81 3.06 27.54
C CYS A 855 18.36 3.41 28.92
N THR A 856 19.68 3.55 29.05
CA THR A 856 20.36 4.07 30.24
C THR A 856 20.24 5.59 30.38
N GLY A 857 19.67 6.28 29.40
CA GLY A 857 19.60 7.75 29.32
C GLY A 857 20.84 8.40 28.70
N GLU A 858 21.84 7.61 28.33
CA GLU A 858 23.03 8.08 27.63
C GLU A 858 22.74 8.29 26.14
N SER A 859 23.44 9.23 25.50
CA SER A 859 23.33 9.48 24.06
C SER A 859 24.71 9.56 23.42
N GLU A 860 24.77 9.25 22.14
CA GLU A 860 25.98 9.30 21.34
C GLU A 860 25.75 10.03 20.02
N LEU A 861 26.73 10.84 19.61
CA LEU A 861 26.73 11.60 18.37
C LEU A 861 28.11 11.52 17.75
N TYR A 862 28.19 11.11 16.49
CA TYR A 862 29.43 10.99 15.73
C TYR A 862 29.31 11.67 14.38
N ASP A 863 30.34 12.44 14.03
CA ASP A 863 30.61 12.85 12.65
C ASP A 863 31.24 11.66 11.94
N MET A 864 30.46 10.95 11.13
CA MET A 864 30.89 9.72 10.46
C MET A 864 31.83 9.99 9.28
N THR A 865 31.98 11.25 8.87
CA THR A 865 32.96 11.65 7.85
C THR A 865 34.33 11.80 8.48
N ALA A 866 34.43 12.45 9.64
CA ALA A 866 35.69 12.66 10.36
C ALA A 866 36.07 11.46 11.25
N ASP A 867 35.08 10.77 11.82
CA ASP A 867 35.22 9.64 12.74
C ASP A 867 34.38 8.44 12.29
N PRO A 868 34.74 7.79 11.15
CA PRO A 868 34.02 6.63 10.64
C PRO A 868 34.13 5.38 11.54
N TYR A 869 34.92 5.44 12.62
CA TYR A 869 35.15 4.38 13.60
C TYR A 869 34.51 4.67 14.96
N GLN A 870 33.76 5.77 15.08
CA GLN A 870 32.90 6.06 16.24
C GLN A 870 33.67 6.08 17.59
N LEU A 871 34.86 6.67 17.58
CA LEU A 871 35.77 6.73 18.72
C LEU A 871 35.54 7.92 19.64
N THR A 872 35.00 9.03 19.12
CA THR A 872 34.84 10.29 19.86
C THR A 872 33.38 10.70 19.91
N ASN A 873 32.70 10.33 21.00
CA ASN A 873 31.32 10.76 21.22
C ASN A 873 31.28 12.29 21.47
N LEU A 874 30.56 13.02 20.63
CA LEU A 874 30.47 14.48 20.68
C LEU A 874 29.47 15.03 21.71
N VAL A 875 28.67 14.16 22.36
CA VAL A 875 27.66 14.57 23.35
C VAL A 875 28.28 14.94 24.70
N PRO A 876 29.13 14.12 25.35
CA PRO A 876 29.60 14.39 26.70
C PRO A 876 30.50 15.63 26.78
N GLY A 877 30.17 16.58 27.66
CA GLY A 877 31.00 17.76 27.96
C GLY A 877 30.98 18.86 26.90
N ASN A 878 30.21 18.71 25.82
CA ASN A 878 30.08 19.72 24.79
C ASN A 878 28.99 20.74 25.15
N THR A 879 29.39 22.00 25.29
CA THR A 879 28.50 23.15 25.59
C THR A 879 28.45 24.13 24.42
N GLN A 880 28.98 23.74 23.25
CA GLN A 880 28.89 24.57 22.06
C GLN A 880 27.43 24.67 21.63
N ASP A 881 26.99 25.90 21.36
CA ASP A 881 25.61 26.20 20.97
C ASP A 881 25.19 25.41 19.72
N ASP A 882 26.08 25.27 18.73
CA ASP A 882 25.80 24.57 17.47
C ASP A 882 25.48 23.06 17.67
N ILE A 883 26.20 22.38 18.56
CA ILE A 883 25.96 20.95 18.84
C ILE A 883 24.68 20.76 19.65
N THR A 884 24.41 21.66 20.60
CA THR A 884 23.15 21.63 21.36
C THR A 884 21.95 21.81 20.42
N ARG A 885 22.03 22.78 19.51
CA ARG A 885 20.99 23.02 18.50
C ARG A 885 20.76 21.81 17.60
N LEU A 886 21.83 21.18 17.13
CA LEU A 886 21.78 19.97 16.31
C LEU A 886 21.09 18.82 17.06
N LEU A 887 21.47 18.59 18.32
CA LEU A 887 20.89 17.54 19.15
C LEU A 887 19.39 17.71 19.32
N ASP A 888 18.87 18.93 19.50
CA ASP A 888 17.43 19.15 19.64
C ASP A 888 16.65 18.74 18.36
N ARG A 889 17.21 18.93 17.16
CA ARG A 889 16.59 18.51 15.88
C ARG A 889 16.67 17.00 15.68
N LEU A 890 17.85 16.43 15.91
CA LEU A 890 18.05 14.97 15.79
C LEU A 890 17.16 14.22 16.78
N ASN A 891 16.97 14.78 17.97
CA ASN A 891 16.08 14.23 18.96
C ASN A 891 14.61 14.30 18.53
N ALA A 892 14.15 15.45 18.01
CA ALA A 892 12.80 15.58 17.45
C ALA A 892 12.53 14.57 16.32
N LEU A 893 13.49 14.42 15.41
CA LEU A 893 13.41 13.44 14.33
C LEU A 893 13.33 12.00 14.87
N LEU A 894 14.15 11.66 15.87
CA LEU A 894 14.14 10.34 16.49
C LEU A 894 12.81 10.03 17.17
N ILE A 895 12.16 11.02 17.80
CA ILE A 895 10.84 10.86 18.44
C ILE A 895 9.76 10.49 17.40
N VAL A 896 9.82 11.06 16.20
CA VAL A 896 8.92 10.72 15.09
C VAL A 896 9.23 9.31 14.58
N LEU A 897 10.50 9.05 14.25
CA LEU A 897 10.91 7.84 13.56
C LEU A 897 10.76 6.57 14.40
N LYS A 898 10.93 6.64 15.72
CA LYS A 898 10.79 5.46 16.60
C LYS A 898 9.37 4.88 16.68
N THR A 899 8.37 5.61 16.17
CA THR A 899 6.96 5.18 16.14
C THR A 899 6.30 5.51 14.79
N CYS A 900 7.10 5.71 13.75
CA CYS A 900 6.58 6.07 12.44
C CYS A 900 5.82 4.88 11.83
N VAL A 901 4.87 5.15 10.94
CA VAL A 901 4.20 4.10 10.15
C VAL A 901 4.03 4.62 8.73
N GLY A 902 4.36 3.79 7.75
CA GLY A 902 4.13 4.11 6.34
C GLY A 902 4.86 5.37 5.91
N VAL A 903 4.14 6.31 5.28
CA VAL A 903 4.71 7.55 4.74
C VAL A 903 5.43 8.40 5.80
N VAL A 904 5.04 8.33 7.08
CA VAL A 904 5.71 9.05 8.17
C VAL A 904 7.16 8.57 8.35
N CYS A 905 7.42 7.29 8.08
CA CYS A 905 8.79 6.76 8.10
C CYS A 905 9.63 7.28 6.94
N THR A 906 9.01 7.71 5.84
CA THR A 906 9.74 8.24 4.67
C THR A 906 9.78 9.77 4.63
N ASP A 907 8.82 10.44 5.24
CA ASP A 907 8.71 11.90 5.35
C ASP A 907 8.44 12.33 6.81
N PRO A 908 9.42 12.15 7.70
CA PRO A 908 9.28 12.57 9.09
C PRO A 908 9.27 14.10 9.25
N TRP A 909 9.81 14.85 8.29
CA TRP A 909 9.79 16.32 8.31
C TRP A 909 8.39 16.87 8.04
N GLY A 910 7.67 16.30 7.08
CA GLY A 910 6.25 16.61 6.83
C GLY A 910 5.37 16.31 8.05
N GLU A 911 5.74 15.31 8.86
CA GLU A 911 5.06 15.03 10.13
C GLU A 911 5.38 16.08 11.21
N ILE A 912 6.61 16.60 11.27
CA ILE A 912 7.00 17.66 12.23
C ILE A 912 6.34 19.01 11.89
N PHE A 913 6.30 19.37 10.61
CA PHE A 913 5.92 20.72 10.17
C PHE A 913 4.54 20.82 9.47
N GLY A 914 3.88 19.69 9.21
CA GLY A 914 2.60 19.64 8.51
C GLY A 914 2.68 19.91 7.01
N SER A 915 1.68 19.47 6.23
CA SER A 915 1.63 19.61 4.77
C SER A 915 1.37 21.03 4.25
N SER A 916 1.19 22.01 5.15
CA SER A 916 0.92 23.41 4.84
C SER A 916 2.15 24.32 4.87
N SER A 917 3.29 23.86 5.38
CA SER A 917 4.51 24.67 5.49
C SER A 917 5.44 24.40 4.30
N GLU A 918 5.63 25.42 3.45
CA GLU A 918 6.42 25.33 2.23
C GLU A 918 7.96 25.35 2.45
N SER A 919 8.51 25.03 3.63
CA SER A 919 9.93 25.36 3.91
C SER A 919 10.85 24.32 4.56
N VAL A 920 10.39 23.21 5.15
CA VAL A 920 11.31 22.25 5.83
C VAL A 920 11.04 20.80 5.48
N SER A 921 11.95 20.23 4.68
CA SER A 921 12.01 18.81 4.28
C SER A 921 13.40 18.18 4.52
N THR A 922 14.34 18.92 5.11
CA THR A 922 15.71 18.44 5.39
C THR A 922 16.19 18.91 6.77
N LEU A 923 17.19 18.20 7.34
CA LEU A 923 17.84 18.64 8.56
C LEU A 923 18.52 20.01 8.40
N GLU A 924 19.10 20.28 7.23
CA GLU A 924 19.71 21.58 6.91
C GLU A 924 18.70 22.73 7.04
N GLN A 925 17.48 22.56 6.53
CA GLN A 925 16.42 23.55 6.66
C GLN A 925 15.91 23.67 8.12
N ALA A 926 15.82 22.55 8.85
CA ALA A 926 15.41 22.54 10.25
C ALA A 926 16.43 23.21 11.21
N LEU A 927 17.67 23.39 10.76
CA LEU A 927 18.73 24.10 11.48
C LEU A 927 18.63 25.63 11.37
N ASP A 928 17.66 26.17 10.63
CA ASP A 928 17.38 27.61 10.64
C ASP A 928 17.07 28.11 12.08
N GLU A 929 17.60 29.29 12.43
CA GLU A 929 17.49 29.89 13.77
C GLU A 929 16.04 30.19 14.15
N ASN A 930 15.16 30.40 13.18
CA ASN A 930 13.74 30.64 13.43
C ASN A 930 13.05 29.47 14.13
N TYR A 931 13.62 28.25 14.03
CA TYR A 931 13.06 27.06 14.68
C TYR A 931 13.73 26.73 16.03
N ASP A 932 14.73 27.50 16.48
CA ASP A 932 15.49 27.18 17.71
C ASP A 932 14.59 27.10 18.95
N VAL A 933 13.69 28.05 19.13
CA VAL A 933 12.77 28.09 20.29
C VAL A 933 11.82 26.89 20.29
N TYR A 934 11.36 26.48 19.10
CA TYR A 934 10.48 25.33 18.97
C TYR A 934 11.19 24.03 19.32
N PHE A 935 12.33 23.73 18.67
CA PHE A 935 13.06 22.49 18.92
C PHE A 935 13.60 22.40 20.35
N ALA A 936 14.08 23.50 20.92
CA ALA A 936 14.49 23.55 22.33
C ALA A 936 13.32 23.36 23.31
N GLY A 937 12.09 23.65 22.89
CA GLY A 937 10.86 23.46 23.65
C GLY A 937 10.30 22.04 23.60
N LEU A 938 10.75 21.21 22.65
CA LEU A 938 10.30 19.82 22.54
C LEU A 938 10.88 18.98 23.68
N GLN A 939 10.10 17.99 24.13
CA GLN A 939 10.59 17.01 25.09
C GLN A 939 11.66 16.15 24.43
N ARG A 940 12.76 15.91 25.16
CA ARG A 940 13.82 15.02 24.67
C ARG A 940 13.40 13.56 24.80
N PHE A 941 13.65 12.79 23.74
CA PHE A 941 13.51 11.34 23.72
C PHE A 941 14.32 10.71 24.84
N GLY A 942 13.68 9.77 25.55
CA GLY A 942 14.33 8.90 26.50
C GLY A 942 13.52 7.63 26.73
N TYR A 943 14.06 6.78 27.60
CA TYR A 943 13.43 5.52 27.97
C TYR A 943 13.00 5.58 29.42
N GLN A 944 11.85 4.98 29.73
CA GLN A 944 11.42 4.78 31.11
C GLN A 944 12.06 3.52 31.71
N GLY A 945 12.52 2.59 30.86
CA GLY A 945 13.20 1.39 31.30
C GLY A 945 13.85 0.60 30.16
N CYS A 946 14.87 -0.15 30.54
CA CYS A 946 15.63 -1.05 29.69
C CYS A 946 14.94 -2.42 29.57
N ARG A 947 13.91 -2.52 28.72
CA ARG A 947 13.19 -3.78 28.47
C ARG A 947 13.71 -4.52 27.24
N ILE A 948 13.57 -5.85 27.25
CA ILE A 948 13.82 -6.71 26.08
C ILE A 948 12.55 -6.75 25.22
N GLY A 949 12.70 -6.52 23.92
CA GLY A 949 11.61 -6.43 22.94
C GLY A 949 10.90 -5.06 22.87
N TYR A 950 10.03 -4.93 21.87
CA TYR A 950 9.15 -3.77 21.70
C TYR A 950 7.79 -4.01 22.39
N PHE A 951 7.27 -2.98 23.06
CA PHE A 951 6.01 -3.03 23.81
C PHE A 951 5.06 -1.95 23.29
N GLU A 952 3.91 -2.38 22.79
CA GLU A 952 2.89 -1.50 22.19
C GLU A 952 2.20 -0.59 23.23
N ASP A 953 2.30 -0.94 24.53
CA ASP A 953 1.72 -0.19 25.67
C ASP A 953 2.22 1.26 25.81
N GLY A 954 3.27 1.63 25.07
CA GLY A 954 3.82 2.97 25.04
C GLY A 954 4.51 3.41 26.32
N GLN A 955 4.69 2.52 27.30
CA GLN A 955 5.32 2.87 28.57
C GLN A 955 6.84 2.72 28.54
N ALA A 956 7.42 2.00 27.58
CA ALA A 956 8.86 1.76 27.56
C ALA A 956 9.69 2.95 27.02
N GLU A 957 9.10 3.79 26.16
CA GLU A 957 9.78 4.83 25.39
C GLU A 957 8.93 6.10 25.29
N PHE A 958 9.40 7.24 25.80
CA PHE A 958 8.62 8.49 25.90
C PHE A 958 9.50 9.73 25.67
N PRO A 959 8.96 10.84 25.15
CA PRO A 959 7.63 11.02 24.55
C PRO A 959 7.40 10.16 23.32
N LYS A 960 6.13 9.90 22.97
CA LYS A 960 5.73 9.51 21.61
C LYS A 960 5.39 10.78 20.84
N TRP A 961 5.69 10.82 19.55
CA TRP A 961 5.25 11.93 18.72
C TRP A 961 3.72 11.97 18.69
N GLU A 962 3.14 13.15 18.93
CA GLU A 962 1.69 13.36 18.85
C GLU A 962 1.42 14.60 18.02
N ALA A 963 0.25 14.66 17.36
CA ALA A 963 -0.10 15.79 16.48
C ALA A 963 -0.06 17.17 17.17
N GLY A 964 -0.22 17.22 18.50
CA GLY A 964 -0.07 18.44 19.30
C GLY A 964 1.38 18.91 19.51
N MET A 965 2.37 18.06 19.23
CA MET A 965 3.80 18.41 19.24
C MET A 965 4.26 19.00 17.90
N ARG A 966 3.41 18.99 16.87
CA ARG A 966 3.73 19.56 15.55
C ARG A 966 4.01 21.06 15.64
N TYR A 967 4.88 21.51 14.75
CA TYR A 967 5.14 22.93 14.58
C TYR A 967 3.84 23.61 14.15
N SER A 968 3.40 24.60 14.93
CA SER A 968 2.24 25.43 14.62
C SER A 968 2.64 26.90 14.74
N ASP A 969 2.34 27.66 13.69
CA ASP A 969 2.62 29.10 13.60
C ASP A 969 1.82 29.95 14.60
#